data_AF-A0A1Q8VY55-F1
#
_entry.id   AF-A0A1Q8VY55-F1
#
_cell.length_a   1.000
_cell.length_b   1.000
_cell.length_c   1.000
_cell.angle_alpha   90.00
_cell.angle_beta   90.00
_cell.angle_gamma   90.00
#
_symmetry.space_group_name_H-M   'P 1'
#
loop_
_entity.id
_entity.type
_entity.pdbx_description
1 polymer ?
#
loop_
_entity_poly.entity_id
_entity_poly.type
_entity_poly.pdbx_seq_one_letter_code
_entity_poly.pdbx_strand_id
1 'polypeptide(L)'
;MTNDAPHSAPTPLSRFLGGWMRHPNLQELGQVTDDAEAAETVEAAEATEAAESAVSPEAASTGGPAVSAEVADPDDPEGSEETVEEEHVIEVADPRDFADDSGPQYEDEDFDDIVDGEEAPAPGPIGTATPAIAPSSITSASSHSAPSAAEAQATSSTTALGDRGLPAPGGDPRSGPAAGSDSAPSAASSQSSAGATGASAAADAAASAASADTAQADPEDLLPPLKSFKNRFIDRELTWLDFNERVLEQAEDHTLPLLERAWFLAIFSSNLDEFYMVRVAGLMRRIKAGITPVRASGLDANQVLAQVTSRTKELTARHAALFQEDIRPALAKRNVDILGWDELNSDQQERLTRYFRHQIYPVLTPLAVDPSHPFPYISGLSLNLAVILRNPRSGKEHFARIKVPDSLPRLIQVPGRELDAADKAAGCAVIPIEIVIGQHLDHLFPGMDILEHHLFRVTRNEDLEVEEDDAENLLKAMEKELERRRFGDCVRLEVEDTISSFTRRYLVRALGLKGDDVFELPAPLDLTCLNQLHDLDIPDLKYPRFVPVTAAGLAAYESSSAPDVFAAMREHDVLLHHPYDSFSTSVQEFVAQAAADPKVLAIKQTLYRTSGDSPIVDALIEAAEAGKQVVAIVEIKARFDEEANISWARKLERAGVHVVYGMVGLKTHCKLLLVVRQESDGLRRYCHVGTGNYHPKTARGYEDLGLLTCDRDVAQDLTTLFNQLSGYAPRARFRRLLVAPRGLRNGLVEHIEQEIANRKAGLPAWIRIKVNSIVDETVIDALYRASRAGVPVDIVVRGICGLRAGVEGLSENIRVRSILGRFLEHSRIYAFAAGGQTKLFIGSADLMHRNLDRRVEALVRITDPAMVEDLEWLVTHCASDDVASWHLQPDGSWERRLLDAEGNRLEDIQDSLMARARSRVKGRH
;
A
#
# COMPACT_ATOMS: atom_id res chain seq x y z
N MET A 1 67.37 -36.17 -11.59
CA MET A 1 68.21 -35.10 -12.17
C MET A 1 67.34 -34.38 -13.17
N THR A 2 67.09 -33.08 -13.09
CA THR A 2 67.46 -32.04 -12.08
C THR A 2 66.47 -30.88 -12.26
N ASN A 3 66.27 -30.06 -11.22
CA ASN A 3 65.68 -28.70 -11.14
C ASN A 3 64.89 -28.13 -12.37
N ASP A 4 63.77 -27.42 -12.18
CA ASP A 4 63.75 -26.10 -11.51
C ASP A 4 62.44 -25.73 -10.77
N ALA A 5 62.56 -24.72 -9.92
CA ALA A 5 61.49 -23.89 -9.38
C ALA A 5 62.05 -22.45 -9.21
N PRO A 6 61.23 -21.39 -9.28
CA PRO A 6 61.14 -20.52 -8.11
C PRO A 6 59.79 -19.79 -7.85
N HIS A 7 59.52 -19.60 -6.55
CA HIS A 7 58.94 -18.41 -5.91
C HIS A 7 57.67 -17.69 -6.45
N SER A 8 56.53 -18.09 -5.89
CA SER A 8 55.67 -17.30 -4.99
C SER A 8 55.39 -15.79 -5.26
N ALA A 9 54.11 -15.47 -5.45
CA ALA A 9 53.48 -14.19 -5.07
C ALA A 9 52.08 -14.46 -4.45
N PRO A 10 51.55 -13.62 -3.55
CA PRO A 10 50.26 -13.87 -2.87
C PRO A 10 49.06 -13.22 -3.59
N THR A 11 47.95 -13.96 -3.71
CA THR A 11 46.66 -13.43 -4.21
C THR A 11 45.85 -12.82 -3.05
N PRO A 12 45.30 -11.59 -3.16
CA PRO A 12 44.78 -10.85 -2.01
C PRO A 12 43.31 -11.15 -1.64
N LEU A 13 43.05 -11.20 -0.32
CA LEU A 13 41.72 -11.10 0.29
C LEU A 13 41.20 -9.66 0.22
N SER A 14 40.48 -9.26 -0.85
CA SER A 14 39.69 -8.02 -0.84
C SER A 14 38.74 -7.87 -2.06
N ARG A 15 37.49 -8.35 -1.94
CA ARG A 15 36.30 -7.70 -2.56
C ARG A 15 34.95 -8.07 -1.90
N PHE A 16 35.00 -8.23 -0.58
CA PHE A 16 33.88 -7.98 0.33
C PHE A 16 34.37 -6.87 1.30
N LEU A 17 33.49 -5.93 1.67
CA LEU A 17 33.76 -4.62 2.32
C LEU A 17 34.20 -3.48 1.36
N GLY A 18 33.41 -2.39 1.36
CA GLY A 18 33.69 -1.13 0.68
C GLY A 18 32.41 -0.32 0.43
N GLY A 19 32.15 0.81 1.10
CA GLY A 19 32.93 1.35 2.22
C GLY A 19 32.33 2.56 2.95
N TRP A 20 32.62 2.62 4.24
CA TRP A 20 32.64 3.78 5.16
C TRP A 20 33.89 3.54 6.04
N MET A 21 34.74 4.47 6.48
CA MET A 21 34.75 5.94 6.54
C MET A 21 36.19 6.47 6.38
N ARG A 22 36.37 7.79 6.23
CA ARG A 22 37.48 8.52 6.90
C ARG A 22 37.09 9.95 7.27
N HIS A 23 36.74 10.17 8.54
CA HIS A 23 37.06 11.43 9.22
C HIS A 23 38.47 11.33 9.82
N PRO A 24 39.31 12.39 9.77
CA PRO A 24 40.55 12.45 10.53
C PRO A 24 40.28 12.87 11.98
N ASN A 25 40.98 12.25 12.93
CA ASN A 25 41.00 12.65 14.34
C ASN A 25 42.45 12.96 14.75
N LEU A 26 42.65 14.04 15.50
CA LEU A 26 43.90 14.34 16.21
C LEU A 26 43.58 14.83 17.62
N GLN A 27 44.52 14.64 18.54
CA GLN A 27 44.23 14.55 19.99
C GLN A 27 44.40 15.88 20.75
N GLU A 28 43.95 15.83 22.01
CA GLU A 28 43.91 16.90 23.00
C GLU A 28 45.27 17.56 23.29
N LEU A 29 45.24 18.86 23.64
CA LEU A 29 45.73 19.44 24.92
C LEU A 29 45.93 20.97 24.77
N GLY A 30 45.67 21.75 25.83
CA GLY A 30 46.19 23.14 25.94
C GLY A 30 45.19 24.21 26.35
N GLN A 31 45.43 24.81 27.51
CA GLN A 31 44.64 25.85 28.17
C GLN A 31 44.79 27.28 27.58
N VAL A 32 43.67 28.03 27.54
CA VAL A 32 43.50 29.42 28.04
C VAL A 32 43.97 30.66 27.19
N THR A 33 43.17 31.74 27.31
CA THR A 33 43.34 33.18 26.95
C THR A 33 43.32 33.65 25.47
N ASP A 34 42.21 34.33 25.13
CA ASP A 34 42.05 35.73 24.69
C ASP A 34 42.67 36.32 23.39
N ASP A 35 41.95 37.36 22.90
CA ASP A 35 42.30 38.47 21.98
C ASP A 35 42.71 38.24 20.50
N ALA A 36 41.69 38.34 19.62
CA ALA A 36 41.46 39.46 18.68
C ALA A 36 42.43 39.87 17.54
N GLU A 37 41.80 40.43 16.49
CA GLU A 37 42.29 41.31 15.40
C GLU A 37 43.21 40.83 14.25
N ALA A 38 42.62 40.88 13.04
CA ALA A 38 43.06 41.66 11.86
C ALA A 38 44.29 41.28 10.98
N ALA A 39 43.95 40.95 9.72
CA ALA A 39 44.36 41.66 8.49
C ALA A 39 45.71 41.41 7.74
N GLU A 40 45.53 41.20 6.42
CA GLU A 40 46.27 41.77 5.26
C GLU A 40 47.66 41.29 4.79
N THR A 41 47.77 41.22 3.44
CA THR A 41 48.96 41.30 2.54
C THR A 41 50.00 40.15 2.57
N VAL A 42 50.49 39.52 1.48
CA VAL A 42 50.86 39.85 0.06
C VAL A 42 52.39 39.93 -0.13
N GLU A 43 52.87 39.61 -1.35
CA GLU A 43 54.30 39.46 -1.81
C GLU A 43 55.02 38.14 -1.43
N ALA A 44 56.04 37.63 -2.16
CA ALA A 44 56.42 37.71 -3.60
C ALA A 44 57.59 36.73 -3.93
N ALA A 45 57.86 36.52 -5.24
CA ALA A 45 59.16 36.10 -5.84
C ALA A 45 59.69 34.66 -5.52
N GLU A 46 60.63 34.03 -6.26
CA GLU A 46 61.31 34.32 -7.54
C GLU A 46 61.97 33.05 -8.16
N ALA A 47 62.41 33.12 -9.43
CA ALA A 47 63.54 32.36 -10.05
C ALA A 47 63.43 30.81 -10.28
N THR A 48 64.00 30.15 -11.30
CA THR A 48 64.77 30.57 -12.51
C THR A 48 64.87 29.43 -13.57
N GLU A 49 65.06 29.80 -14.85
CA GLU A 49 65.81 29.08 -15.94
C GLU A 49 65.34 27.69 -16.47
N ALA A 50 65.55 27.29 -17.74
CA ALA A 50 65.93 28.00 -19.00
C ALA A 50 65.72 27.11 -20.27
N ALA A 51 65.82 27.73 -21.47
CA ALA A 51 66.04 27.15 -22.83
C ALA A 51 64.94 26.23 -23.45
N GLU A 52 64.28 26.56 -24.58
CA GLU A 52 64.74 26.51 -26.01
C GLU A 52 64.91 25.08 -26.58
N SER A 53 64.68 24.74 -27.87
CA SER A 53 63.96 25.32 -29.04
C SER A 53 63.98 24.27 -30.19
N ALA A 54 63.24 24.31 -31.32
CA ALA A 54 61.92 24.83 -31.73
C ALA A 54 61.63 24.32 -33.20
N VAL A 55 60.69 24.96 -33.94
CA VAL A 55 60.53 24.94 -35.44
C VAL A 55 59.75 23.77 -36.10
N SER A 56 58.59 24.09 -36.69
CA SER A 56 57.86 23.34 -37.76
C SER A 56 58.37 23.77 -39.17
N PRO A 57 58.01 23.11 -40.30
CA PRO A 57 56.80 23.54 -41.05
C PRO A 57 56.15 22.50 -42.04
N GLU A 58 54.96 22.87 -42.59
CA GLU A 58 54.48 22.70 -44.00
C GLU A 58 54.48 21.32 -44.73
N ALA A 59 53.65 21.03 -45.76
CA ALA A 59 52.37 21.58 -46.29
C ALA A 59 51.82 20.68 -47.45
N ALA A 60 50.80 21.17 -48.17
CA ALA A 60 50.28 20.73 -49.49
C ALA A 60 49.25 19.56 -49.52
N SER A 61 48.64 19.35 -50.71
CA SER A 61 47.27 18.83 -50.82
C SER A 61 46.91 18.19 -52.19
N THR A 62 45.69 17.62 -52.27
CA THR A 62 44.89 17.23 -53.46
C THR A 62 45.30 16.04 -54.33
N GLY A 63 44.36 15.13 -54.58
CA GLY A 63 44.32 14.22 -55.75
C GLY A 63 44.17 12.71 -55.43
N GLY A 64 43.07 12.09 -55.89
CA GLY A 64 42.92 10.62 -55.98
C GLY A 64 43.10 10.12 -57.44
N PRO A 65 42.54 8.96 -57.85
CA PRO A 65 41.65 8.05 -57.09
C PRO A 65 41.86 6.52 -57.33
N ALA A 66 41.02 5.73 -56.64
CA ALA A 66 40.36 4.48 -57.11
C ALA A 66 41.02 3.07 -57.02
N VAL A 67 40.10 2.11 -56.89
CA VAL A 67 40.16 0.63 -57.02
C VAL A 67 40.80 -0.17 -55.86
N SER A 68 39.97 -1.06 -55.29
CA SER A 68 40.26 -1.93 -54.15
C SER A 68 40.92 -3.26 -54.54
N ALA A 69 41.61 -3.89 -53.58
CA ALA A 69 42.09 -5.28 -53.64
C ALA A 69 42.00 -5.95 -52.25
N GLU A 70 42.24 -7.26 -52.19
CA GLU A 70 41.89 -8.16 -51.07
C GLU A 70 43.04 -8.44 -50.06
N VAL A 71 42.75 -9.34 -49.09
CA VAL A 71 43.65 -10.07 -48.17
C VAL A 71 43.89 -9.40 -46.79
N ALA A 72 44.18 -10.22 -45.77
CA ALA A 72 43.89 -9.98 -44.35
C ALA A 72 45.07 -10.31 -43.39
N ASP A 73 44.82 -10.10 -42.07
CA ASP A 73 45.59 -10.50 -40.87
C ASP A 73 46.94 -9.78 -40.57
N PRO A 74 47.40 -9.71 -39.28
CA PRO A 74 46.67 -9.88 -38.00
C PRO A 74 47.05 -8.85 -36.87
N ASP A 75 46.48 -9.06 -35.67
CA ASP A 75 46.93 -8.69 -34.30
C ASP A 75 47.04 -7.20 -33.82
N ASP A 76 46.02 -6.76 -33.05
CA ASP A 76 46.00 -6.18 -31.67
C ASP A 76 46.91 -4.98 -31.24
N PRO A 77 46.65 -4.24 -30.11
CA PRO A 77 45.55 -4.36 -29.12
C PRO A 77 44.91 -3.02 -28.62
N GLU A 78 44.07 -3.13 -27.58
CA GLU A 78 43.57 -2.11 -26.61
C GLU A 78 42.48 -1.10 -27.05
N GLY A 79 41.47 -0.90 -26.18
CA GLY A 79 40.45 0.15 -26.35
C GLY A 79 39.03 -0.10 -25.80
N SER A 80 38.80 -1.02 -24.84
CA SER A 80 37.46 -1.33 -24.34
C SER A 80 36.98 -0.40 -23.22
N GLU A 81 36.09 0.54 -23.55
CA GLU A 81 35.23 1.21 -22.55
C GLU A 81 34.02 0.31 -22.23
N GLU A 82 33.94 -0.21 -21.01
CA GLU A 82 32.78 -0.99 -20.54
C GLU A 82 31.60 -0.06 -20.26
N THR A 83 30.68 0.06 -21.21
CA THR A 83 29.35 0.62 -20.94
C THR A 83 28.56 -0.36 -20.08
N VAL A 84 28.41 -0.04 -18.80
CA VAL A 84 27.57 -0.81 -17.87
C VAL A 84 26.10 -0.63 -18.26
N GLU A 85 25.55 -1.61 -18.98
CA GLU A 85 24.10 -1.72 -19.17
C GLU A 85 23.47 -2.17 -17.84
N GLU A 86 22.72 -1.28 -17.19
CA GLU A 86 21.90 -1.66 -16.03
C GLU A 86 20.73 -2.54 -16.46
N GLU A 87 20.91 -3.87 -16.52
CA GLU A 87 19.81 -4.81 -16.71
C GLU A 87 18.69 -4.50 -15.69
N HIS A 88 17.56 -3.99 -16.17
CA HIS A 88 16.39 -3.69 -15.36
C HIS A 88 15.64 -4.97 -14.97
N VAL A 89 16.28 -5.83 -14.17
CA VAL A 89 15.72 -7.09 -13.67
C VAL A 89 14.48 -6.80 -12.81
N ILE A 90 13.40 -7.55 -13.06
CA ILE A 90 12.23 -7.55 -12.18
C ILE A 90 12.61 -8.18 -10.85
N GLU A 91 12.74 -7.35 -9.82
CA GLU A 91 12.67 -7.75 -8.42
C GLU A 91 11.21 -8.09 -8.08
N VAL A 92 11.03 -8.99 -7.12
CA VAL A 92 9.72 -9.45 -6.65
C VAL A 92 9.12 -8.44 -5.66
N ALA A 93 7.78 -8.41 -5.53
CA ALA A 93 7.07 -7.48 -4.64
C ALA A 93 7.54 -7.62 -3.18
N ASP A 94 7.51 -6.53 -2.41
CA ASP A 94 7.87 -6.59 -0.99
C ASP A 94 6.79 -7.38 -0.23
N PRO A 95 7.13 -8.32 0.67
CA PRO A 95 6.14 -9.00 1.51
C PRO A 95 5.20 -8.06 2.29
N ARG A 96 5.62 -6.80 2.54
CA ARG A 96 4.80 -5.75 3.17
C ARG A 96 3.78 -5.12 2.21
N ASP A 97 3.98 -5.19 0.91
CA ASP A 97 3.09 -4.62 -0.11
C ASP A 97 1.71 -5.30 -0.13
N PHE A 98 1.69 -6.60 0.13
CA PHE A 98 0.46 -7.40 0.29
C PHE A 98 -0.35 -6.97 1.52
N ALA A 99 0.28 -6.36 2.52
CA ALA A 99 -0.33 -6.05 3.81
C ALA A 99 -1.12 -4.73 3.85
N ASP A 100 -0.88 -3.76 2.95
CA ASP A 100 -1.50 -2.42 2.99
C ASP A 100 -3.04 -2.42 2.81
N ASP A 101 -3.59 -3.50 2.24
CA ASP A 101 -5.04 -3.77 2.18
C ASP A 101 -5.67 -3.80 3.59
N SER A 102 -4.91 -4.28 4.59
CA SER A 102 -5.27 -4.23 6.02
C SER A 102 -5.68 -2.82 6.41
N GLY A 103 -4.80 -1.84 6.20
CA GLY A 103 -4.97 -0.42 6.51
C GLY A 103 -5.31 -0.10 7.98
N PRO A 104 -5.46 1.20 8.33
CA PRO A 104 -5.73 1.64 9.70
C PRO A 104 -7.16 1.40 10.16
N GLN A 105 -7.33 1.11 11.46
CA GLN A 105 -8.57 1.49 12.13
C GLN A 105 -8.53 3.01 12.30
N TYR A 106 -9.53 3.70 11.78
CA TYR A 106 -9.93 5.02 12.27
C TYR A 106 -11.33 4.87 12.82
N GLU A 107 -11.67 5.64 13.85
CA GLU A 107 -12.86 5.42 14.66
C GLU A 107 -14.13 5.50 13.81
N ASP A 108 -15.02 4.51 13.92
CA ASP A 108 -16.30 4.46 13.21
C ASP A 108 -17.33 5.44 13.83
N GLU A 109 -16.88 6.61 14.31
CA GLU A 109 -17.71 7.70 14.84
C GLU A 109 -18.33 8.51 13.69
N ASP A 110 -19.22 7.87 12.94
CA ASP A 110 -20.17 8.49 12.01
C ASP A 110 -21.60 8.05 12.37
N PHE A 111 -22.00 8.28 13.63
CA PHE A 111 -23.37 8.13 14.13
C PHE A 111 -24.01 9.50 14.37
N ASP A 112 -24.27 10.25 13.29
CA ASP A 112 -25.13 11.44 13.33
C ASP A 112 -26.59 11.04 13.65
N ASP A 113 -27.29 11.89 14.40
CA ASP A 113 -28.66 11.65 14.88
C ASP A 113 -29.68 11.49 13.72
N ILE A 114 -30.21 10.28 13.56
CA ILE A 114 -31.50 10.03 12.87
C ILE A 114 -32.49 9.43 13.86
N VAL A 115 -33.03 10.30 14.71
CA VAL A 115 -34.22 10.02 15.53
C VAL A 115 -35.42 10.74 14.91
N ASP A 116 -35.88 10.25 13.75
CA ASP A 116 -37.26 10.51 13.31
C ASP A 116 -38.19 9.75 14.27
N GLY A 117 -38.94 10.51 15.08
CA GLY A 117 -39.61 9.97 16.27
C GLY A 117 -41.02 9.44 16.02
N GLU A 118 -41.26 8.19 16.44
CA GLU A 118 -42.60 7.70 16.83
C GLU A 118 -42.59 7.27 18.30
N GLU A 119 -43.67 7.59 19.04
CA GLU A 119 -43.74 7.39 20.49
C GLU A 119 -43.99 5.93 20.89
N ALA A 120 -43.24 5.43 21.89
CA ALA A 120 -43.54 4.18 22.59
C ALA A 120 -43.71 4.44 24.11
N PRO A 121 -44.70 3.81 24.78
CA PRO A 121 -45.17 4.26 26.09
C PRO A 121 -44.30 3.81 27.28
N ALA A 122 -44.27 4.65 28.32
CA ALA A 122 -43.46 4.43 29.53
C ALA A 122 -44.05 3.37 30.50
N PRO A 123 -43.21 2.52 31.12
CA PRO A 123 -43.60 1.66 32.22
C PRO A 123 -43.61 2.40 33.57
N GLY A 124 -44.55 2.04 34.46
CA GLY A 124 -44.69 2.63 35.79
C GLY A 124 -43.70 2.09 36.85
N PRO A 125 -43.58 2.75 38.02
CA PRO A 125 -42.55 2.46 39.01
C PRO A 125 -42.91 1.31 39.96
N ILE A 126 -41.91 0.52 40.33
CA ILE A 126 -41.90 -0.35 41.52
C ILE A 126 -40.60 -0.06 42.28
N GLY A 127 -40.65 0.08 43.61
CA GLY A 127 -39.54 0.61 44.39
C GLY A 127 -39.14 -0.21 45.62
N THR A 128 -38.09 0.29 46.28
CA THR A 128 -37.68 0.03 47.68
C THR A 128 -37.46 -1.42 48.12
N ALA A 129 -36.19 -1.76 48.41
CA ALA A 129 -35.75 -1.99 49.80
C ALA A 129 -34.21 -2.07 49.92
N THR A 130 -33.64 -1.32 50.85
CA THR A 130 -32.31 -1.57 51.46
C THR A 130 -32.54 -2.29 52.80
N PRO A 131 -31.53 -2.99 53.37
CA PRO A 131 -30.62 -2.31 54.30
C PRO A 131 -29.14 -2.76 54.19
N ALA A 132 -28.24 -1.97 54.77
CA ALA A 132 -26.80 -2.20 54.76
C ALA A 132 -26.27 -2.84 56.05
N ILE A 133 -25.11 -3.51 55.97
CA ILE A 133 -24.27 -3.86 57.13
C ILE A 133 -22.79 -3.59 56.81
N ALA A 134 -22.16 -2.77 57.66
CA ALA A 134 -20.72 -2.63 57.88
C ALA A 134 -20.56 -2.28 59.39
N PRO A 135 -19.46 -2.64 60.09
CA PRO A 135 -18.15 -2.01 59.88
C PRO A 135 -16.96 -3.01 60.01
N SER A 136 -15.70 -2.63 59.81
CA SER A 136 -14.82 -2.07 60.86
C SER A 136 -13.47 -1.58 60.30
N SER A 137 -12.79 -0.69 61.02
CA SER A 137 -11.63 0.09 60.56
C SER A 137 -10.43 0.04 61.49
N ILE A 138 -9.22 0.29 60.97
CA ILE A 138 -8.05 0.76 61.74
C ILE A 138 -7.17 1.67 60.88
N THR A 139 -6.31 2.46 61.52
CA THR A 139 -6.27 3.91 61.24
C THR A 139 -4.94 4.60 61.59
N SER A 140 -4.20 5.12 60.58
CA SER A 140 -3.15 6.15 60.74
C SER A 140 -2.95 6.87 59.40
N ALA A 141 -3.26 8.17 59.21
CA ALA A 141 -2.68 9.38 59.84
C ALA A 141 -1.21 9.60 59.40
N SER A 142 -0.71 10.80 59.06
CA SER A 142 -1.18 12.20 59.22
C SER A 142 -0.27 13.13 58.36
N SER A 143 -0.52 14.42 58.04
CA SER A 143 -1.66 15.33 58.23
C SER A 143 -1.41 16.74 57.60
N HIS A 144 -2.46 17.36 57.02
CA HIS A 144 -2.69 18.83 56.91
C HIS A 144 -1.66 19.69 56.10
N SER A 145 -1.93 20.94 55.70
CA SER A 145 -3.03 21.87 56.04
C SER A 145 -3.49 22.76 54.86
N ALA A 146 -4.70 23.31 54.98
CA ALA A 146 -5.22 24.44 54.20
C ALA A 146 -5.87 25.45 55.17
N PRO A 147 -6.14 26.69 54.74
CA PRO A 147 -7.48 27.23 55.01
C PRO A 147 -8.10 28.11 53.90
N SER A 148 -9.43 28.18 53.98
CA SER A 148 -10.35 29.08 53.27
C SER A 148 -10.14 30.57 53.57
N ALA A 149 -10.43 31.45 52.60
CA ALA A 149 -11.32 32.62 52.75
C ALA A 149 -11.63 33.28 51.38
N ALA A 150 -12.63 34.16 51.32
CA ALA A 150 -12.99 34.98 50.17
C ALA A 150 -13.17 36.45 50.58
N GLU A 151 -12.95 37.40 49.66
CA GLU A 151 -13.67 38.70 49.60
C GLU A 151 -13.39 39.44 48.27
N ALA A 152 -13.83 40.70 48.13
CA ALA A 152 -14.06 41.39 46.85
C ALA A 152 -13.39 42.79 46.72
N GLN A 153 -13.73 43.50 45.62
CA GLN A 153 -13.30 44.85 45.20
C GLN A 153 -11.91 44.88 44.52
N ALA A 154 -11.65 45.47 43.34
CA ALA A 154 -12.22 46.58 42.54
C ALA A 154 -11.49 47.94 42.72
N THR A 155 -10.86 48.42 41.63
CA THR A 155 -10.33 49.79 41.44
C THR A 155 -10.52 50.22 39.97
N SER A 156 -10.43 51.53 39.67
CA SER A 156 -11.01 52.10 38.43
C SER A 156 -10.40 53.43 37.95
N SER A 157 -10.29 53.62 36.63
CA SER A 157 -10.18 54.91 35.89
C SER A 157 -10.48 54.62 34.39
N THR A 158 -11.42 55.24 33.64
CA THR A 158 -11.96 56.63 33.56
C THR A 158 -10.91 57.64 33.06
N THR A 159 -11.10 58.58 32.12
CA THR A 159 -12.21 59.25 31.38
C THR A 159 -12.03 59.12 29.84
N ALA A 160 -12.82 59.65 28.87
CA ALA A 160 -14.21 60.13 28.65
C ALA A 160 -14.44 60.16 27.09
N LEU A 161 -15.61 60.15 26.42
CA LEU A 161 -17.05 60.42 26.67
C LEU A 161 -17.57 61.80 26.16
N GLY A 162 -18.23 61.81 24.98
CA GLY A 162 -19.06 62.90 24.41
C GLY A 162 -19.51 62.55 22.96
N ASP A 163 -20.77 62.27 22.58
CA ASP A 163 -22.13 62.77 22.89
C ASP A 163 -22.60 63.95 22.00
N ARG A 164 -23.57 63.69 21.09
CA ARG A 164 -24.92 64.34 20.97
C ARG A 164 -25.57 64.20 19.58
N GLY A 165 -26.89 63.98 19.53
CA GLY A 165 -27.74 64.35 18.38
C GLY A 165 -28.91 63.42 18.00
N LEU A 166 -30.15 63.87 18.20
CA LEU A 166 -31.45 63.31 17.74
C LEU A 166 -32.22 64.42 16.98
N PRO A 167 -33.42 64.22 16.37
CA PRO A 167 -34.12 63.03 15.81
C PRO A 167 -34.64 63.27 14.35
N ALA A 168 -35.54 62.42 13.83
CA ALA A 168 -36.29 62.61 12.56
C ALA A 168 -37.47 63.62 12.68
N PRO A 169 -38.12 64.09 11.57
CA PRO A 169 -39.29 63.38 11.01
C PRO A 169 -39.69 63.59 9.51
N GLY A 170 -40.36 62.58 8.92
CA GLY A 170 -41.57 62.67 8.05
C GLY A 170 -41.57 63.35 6.65
N GLY A 171 -42.34 62.80 5.69
CA GLY A 171 -42.77 63.53 4.47
C GLY A 171 -43.16 62.67 3.23
N ASP A 172 -44.44 62.70 2.85
CA ASP A 172 -45.09 62.20 1.62
C ASP A 172 -46.31 63.16 1.37
N PRO A 173 -47.02 63.28 0.20
CA PRO A 173 -46.95 62.56 -1.08
C PRO A 173 -47.18 63.39 -2.39
N ARG A 174 -47.35 62.70 -3.54
CA ARG A 174 -48.03 63.07 -4.82
C ARG A 174 -47.35 64.01 -5.84
N SER A 175 -47.19 63.54 -7.09
CA SER A 175 -47.98 63.96 -8.29
C SER A 175 -47.53 63.31 -9.62
N GLY A 176 -48.46 63.07 -10.57
CA GLY A 176 -48.20 62.82 -12.01
C GLY A 176 -48.34 64.10 -12.86
N PRO A 177 -48.59 64.09 -14.20
CA PRO A 177 -49.18 63.00 -15.02
C PRO A 177 -48.64 62.79 -16.48
N ALA A 178 -49.19 61.76 -17.18
CA ALA A 178 -49.53 61.60 -18.63
C ALA A 178 -48.57 62.07 -19.79
N ALA A 179 -48.60 61.57 -21.04
CA ALA A 179 -49.47 60.66 -21.82
C ALA A 179 -48.61 59.97 -22.95
N GLY A 180 -49.05 58.99 -23.77
CA GLY A 180 -50.32 58.24 -23.94
C GLY A 180 -50.41 57.54 -25.32
N SER A 181 -51.48 56.75 -25.58
CA SER A 181 -51.88 56.10 -26.88
C SER A 181 -50.90 55.06 -27.49
N ASP A 182 -51.30 54.00 -28.22
CA ASP A 182 -52.61 53.48 -28.68
C ASP A 182 -52.54 51.92 -28.77
N SER A 183 -53.54 51.15 -28.30
CA SER A 183 -54.78 50.68 -28.96
C SER A 183 -54.65 49.35 -29.76
N ALA A 184 -55.65 48.46 -29.64
CA ALA A 184 -55.79 47.17 -30.33
C ALA A 184 -56.90 47.25 -31.43
N PRO A 185 -57.15 46.20 -32.26
CA PRO A 185 -58.04 45.10 -31.84
C PRO A 185 -57.80 43.74 -32.56
N SER A 186 -58.76 42.81 -32.45
CA SER A 186 -58.73 41.44 -33.01
C SER A 186 -59.71 41.19 -34.18
N ALA A 187 -59.34 40.30 -35.12
CA ALA A 187 -60.19 39.47 -36.00
C ALA A 187 -59.28 38.42 -36.71
N ALA A 188 -59.71 37.33 -37.36
CA ALA A 188 -61.04 36.88 -37.80
C ALA A 188 -61.08 35.32 -37.81
N SER A 189 -62.11 34.64 -37.31
CA SER A 189 -63.32 34.13 -38.02
C SER A 189 -63.11 32.99 -39.05
N SER A 190 -63.88 31.92 -38.92
CA SER A 190 -63.83 30.67 -39.72
C SER A 190 -64.92 30.55 -40.81
N GLN A 191 -64.63 29.87 -41.93
CA GLN A 191 -65.55 29.21 -42.90
C GLN A 191 -64.73 28.60 -44.07
N SER A 192 -65.15 27.60 -44.87
CA SER A 192 -66.10 26.47 -44.67
C SER A 192 -66.16 25.53 -45.91
N SER A 193 -65.96 24.22 -45.74
CA SER A 193 -66.55 23.12 -46.55
C SER A 193 -66.21 21.78 -45.87
N ALA A 194 -67.06 20.78 -45.64
CA ALA A 194 -68.30 20.26 -46.25
C ALA A 194 -68.07 19.06 -47.20
N GLY A 195 -68.18 17.84 -46.64
CA GLY A 195 -68.21 16.56 -47.35
C GLY A 195 -68.50 15.42 -46.37
N ALA A 196 -69.56 14.64 -46.60
CA ALA A 196 -69.89 13.42 -45.82
C ALA A 196 -69.04 12.24 -46.33
N THR A 197 -68.81 11.12 -45.61
CA THR A 197 -69.68 10.27 -44.77
C THR A 197 -68.84 9.60 -43.64
N GLY A 198 -69.34 8.82 -42.67
CA GLY A 198 -70.68 8.35 -42.34
C GLY A 198 -70.68 6.85 -41.96
N ALA A 199 -71.03 6.54 -40.70
CA ALA A 199 -71.19 5.21 -40.09
C ALA A 199 -69.91 4.35 -39.85
N SER A 200 -69.34 4.44 -38.63
CA SER A 200 -68.82 3.31 -37.84
C SER A 200 -68.40 3.77 -36.42
N ALA A 201 -69.37 4.04 -35.54
CA ALA A 201 -69.10 4.58 -34.19
C ALA A 201 -70.07 3.99 -33.15
N ALA A 202 -70.05 2.66 -32.99
CA ALA A 202 -70.92 1.93 -32.04
C ALA A 202 -70.33 0.59 -31.54
N ALA A 203 -69.02 0.35 -31.70
CA ALA A 203 -68.37 -0.93 -31.35
C ALA A 203 -67.24 -0.80 -30.32
N ASP A 204 -66.32 0.16 -30.51
CA ASP A 204 -65.07 0.21 -29.73
C ASP A 204 -65.23 0.68 -28.27
N ALA A 205 -66.39 1.25 -27.91
CA ALA A 205 -66.71 1.69 -26.55
C ALA A 205 -66.80 0.55 -25.51
N ALA A 206 -66.78 -0.71 -25.94
CA ALA A 206 -66.82 -1.89 -25.07
C ALA A 206 -65.44 -2.56 -24.87
N ALA A 207 -64.41 -2.19 -25.65
CA ALA A 207 -63.07 -2.79 -25.57
C ALA A 207 -62.12 -2.02 -24.63
N SER A 208 -62.38 -0.73 -24.39
CA SER A 208 -61.48 0.16 -23.64
C SER A 208 -61.60 0.09 -22.10
N ALA A 209 -62.30 -0.91 -21.56
CA ALA A 209 -62.65 -0.99 -20.14
C ALA A 209 -62.19 -2.31 -19.46
N ALA A 210 -61.31 -3.07 -20.12
CA ALA A 210 -60.89 -4.41 -19.68
C ALA A 210 -59.35 -4.60 -19.62
N SER A 211 -58.58 -3.51 -19.64
CA SER A 211 -57.10 -3.52 -19.65
C SER A 211 -56.49 -2.58 -18.61
N ALA A 212 -57.18 -2.36 -17.49
CA ALA A 212 -56.87 -1.30 -16.52
C ALA A 212 -56.88 -1.78 -15.06
N ASP A 213 -56.62 -3.08 -14.80
CA ASP A 213 -56.29 -3.58 -13.46
C ASP A 213 -55.42 -4.85 -13.46
N THR A 214 -54.24 -4.76 -14.08
CA THR A 214 -53.08 -5.62 -13.78
C THR A 214 -51.79 -4.84 -14.00
N ALA A 215 -51.50 -3.89 -13.13
CA ALA A 215 -50.10 -3.56 -12.86
C ALA A 215 -49.52 -4.79 -12.17
N GLN A 216 -48.73 -5.61 -12.88
CA GLN A 216 -47.95 -6.65 -12.22
C GLN A 216 -47.01 -5.94 -11.24
N ALA A 217 -47.10 -6.29 -9.96
CA ALA A 217 -46.13 -5.86 -8.96
C ALA A 217 -44.73 -6.24 -9.45
N ASP A 218 -43.73 -5.41 -9.17
CA ASP A 218 -42.37 -5.72 -9.55
C ASP A 218 -41.98 -7.03 -8.85
N PRO A 219 -41.35 -8.02 -9.52
CA PRO A 219 -40.84 -9.21 -8.83
C PRO A 219 -39.93 -8.85 -7.64
N GLU A 220 -39.29 -7.67 -7.66
CA GLU A 220 -38.53 -7.13 -6.55
C GLU A 220 -39.39 -6.73 -5.32
N ASP A 221 -40.66 -6.32 -5.50
CA ASP A 221 -41.60 -5.98 -4.41
C ASP A 221 -42.03 -7.23 -3.62
N LEU A 222 -41.94 -8.41 -4.25
CA LEU A 222 -42.26 -9.70 -3.63
C LEU A 222 -41.08 -10.30 -2.85
N LEU A 223 -39.85 -9.81 -3.08
CA LEU A 223 -38.65 -10.28 -2.40
C LEU A 223 -38.44 -9.52 -1.07
N PRO A 224 -38.12 -10.21 0.03
CA PRO A 224 -38.05 -9.61 1.37
C PRO A 224 -37.01 -8.46 1.43
N PRO A 225 -37.22 -7.39 2.22
CA PRO A 225 -36.31 -6.24 2.24
C PRO A 225 -34.88 -6.63 2.61
N LEU A 226 -33.86 -5.99 2.01
CA LEU A 226 -32.44 -6.30 2.26
C LEU A 226 -32.10 -6.33 3.77
N LYS A 227 -32.68 -5.42 4.56
CA LYS A 227 -32.50 -5.37 6.03
C LYS A 227 -32.96 -6.62 6.80
N SER A 228 -33.74 -7.51 6.20
CA SER A 228 -34.15 -8.80 6.81
C SER A 228 -33.12 -9.92 6.66
N PHE A 229 -32.21 -9.81 5.67
CA PHE A 229 -31.08 -10.73 5.52
C PHE A 229 -30.01 -10.38 6.56
N LYS A 230 -30.11 -11.00 7.75
CA LYS A 230 -29.26 -10.71 8.92
C LYS A 230 -27.76 -10.85 8.66
N ASN A 231 -27.37 -11.80 7.81
CA ASN A 231 -25.97 -12.14 7.55
C ASN A 231 -25.57 -11.77 6.11
N ARG A 232 -26.11 -10.66 5.56
CA ARG A 232 -25.81 -10.22 4.18
C ARG A 232 -24.45 -9.56 3.98
N PHE A 233 -23.71 -9.32 5.06
CA PHE A 233 -22.32 -8.86 5.01
C PHE A 233 -21.42 -9.88 5.70
N ILE A 234 -20.21 -10.07 5.16
CA ILE A 234 -19.14 -10.84 5.81
C ILE A 234 -18.32 -9.87 6.68
N ASP A 235 -17.84 -10.30 7.85
CA ASP A 235 -17.01 -9.43 8.69
C ASP A 235 -15.65 -9.16 8.05
N ARG A 236 -15.27 -7.88 8.05
CA ARG A 236 -14.04 -7.37 7.45
C ARG A 236 -12.78 -8.08 7.96
N GLU A 237 -12.66 -8.30 9.26
CA GLU A 237 -11.45 -8.88 9.85
C GLU A 237 -11.40 -10.40 9.60
N LEU A 238 -12.55 -11.04 9.34
CA LEU A 238 -12.61 -12.46 8.94
C LEU A 238 -12.30 -12.67 7.45
N THR A 239 -12.77 -11.78 6.56
CA THR A 239 -12.45 -11.90 5.13
C THR A 239 -11.05 -11.39 4.77
N TRP A 240 -10.40 -10.62 5.66
CA TRP A 240 -8.95 -10.45 5.60
C TRP A 240 -8.20 -11.79 5.81
N LEU A 241 -8.68 -12.65 6.72
CA LEU A 241 -8.11 -13.99 6.88
C LEU A 241 -8.39 -14.88 5.66
N ASP A 242 -9.52 -14.72 4.96
CA ASP A 242 -9.72 -15.38 3.65
C ASP A 242 -8.61 -14.98 2.66
N PHE A 243 -8.20 -13.71 2.63
CA PHE A 243 -7.14 -13.24 1.73
C PHE A 243 -5.79 -13.88 2.08
N ASN A 244 -5.40 -13.87 3.37
CA ASN A 244 -4.12 -14.46 3.74
C ASN A 244 -4.13 -16.01 3.64
N GLU A 245 -5.29 -16.66 3.77
CA GLU A 245 -5.44 -18.09 3.45
C GLU A 245 -5.23 -18.37 1.96
N ARG A 246 -5.74 -17.53 1.05
CA ARG A 246 -5.45 -17.60 -0.39
C ARG A 246 -3.97 -17.35 -0.73
N VAL A 247 -3.26 -16.54 0.07
CA VAL A 247 -1.79 -16.40 -0.02
C VAL A 247 -1.07 -17.67 0.42
N LEU A 248 -1.53 -18.34 1.49
CA LEU A 248 -0.98 -19.62 1.95
C LEU A 248 -1.16 -20.73 0.90
N GLU A 249 -2.28 -20.75 0.19
CA GLU A 249 -2.56 -21.72 -0.88
C GLU A 249 -1.65 -21.60 -2.11
N GLN A 250 -0.95 -20.46 -2.28
CA GLN A 250 0.14 -20.36 -3.27
C GLN A 250 1.38 -21.13 -2.82
N ALA A 251 1.71 -21.10 -1.52
CA ALA A 251 2.79 -21.92 -0.98
C ALA A 251 2.46 -23.42 -1.08
N GLU A 252 1.18 -23.80 -1.10
CA GLU A 252 0.71 -25.18 -1.34
C GLU A 252 0.71 -25.60 -2.81
N ASP A 253 0.98 -24.70 -3.75
CA ASP A 253 0.94 -25.01 -5.18
C ASP A 253 2.25 -25.67 -5.67
N HIS A 254 2.24 -27.00 -5.79
CA HIS A 254 3.37 -27.80 -6.27
C HIS A 254 3.74 -27.52 -7.75
N THR A 255 2.97 -26.70 -8.47
CA THR A 255 3.26 -26.29 -9.85
C THR A 255 4.10 -25.01 -9.92
N LEU A 256 4.20 -24.26 -8.81
CA LEU A 256 5.05 -23.08 -8.71
C LEU A 256 6.51 -23.44 -8.39
N PRO A 257 7.49 -22.60 -8.79
CA PRO A 257 8.90 -22.80 -8.46
C PRO A 257 9.15 -22.72 -6.95
N LEU A 258 10.08 -23.52 -6.44
CA LEU A 258 10.14 -23.84 -5.02
C LEU A 258 10.54 -22.66 -4.10
N LEU A 259 11.40 -21.74 -4.56
CA LEU A 259 11.71 -20.54 -3.78
C LEU A 259 10.52 -19.57 -3.76
N GLU A 260 9.71 -19.53 -4.81
CA GLU A 260 8.47 -18.73 -4.84
C GLU A 260 7.46 -19.27 -3.81
N ARG A 261 7.31 -20.61 -3.72
CA ARG A 261 6.51 -21.25 -2.67
C ARG A 261 7.00 -20.90 -1.26
N ALA A 262 8.32 -20.88 -1.05
CA ALA A 262 8.93 -20.47 0.22
C ALA A 262 8.74 -18.96 0.51
N TRP A 263 8.75 -18.11 -0.53
CA TRP A 263 8.45 -16.69 -0.42
C TRP A 263 6.98 -16.43 -0.06
N PHE A 264 6.02 -17.17 -0.61
CA PHE A 264 4.61 -17.07 -0.18
C PHE A 264 4.41 -17.38 1.33
N LEU A 265 5.23 -18.25 1.94
CA LEU A 265 5.24 -18.43 3.41
C LEU A 265 5.76 -17.19 4.16
N ALA A 266 6.72 -16.46 3.59
CA ALA A 266 7.23 -15.21 4.15
C ALA A 266 6.22 -14.06 3.99
N ILE A 267 5.51 -13.98 2.86
CA ILE A 267 4.39 -13.05 2.65
C ILE A 267 3.27 -13.32 3.66
N PHE A 268 2.83 -14.57 3.80
CA PHE A 268 1.80 -14.96 4.77
C PHE A 268 2.15 -14.49 6.18
N SER A 269 3.42 -14.67 6.59
CA SER A 269 3.95 -14.24 7.89
C SER A 269 3.90 -12.71 8.03
N SER A 270 4.41 -11.98 7.04
CA SER A 270 4.50 -10.51 7.01
C SER A 270 3.12 -9.85 7.06
N ASN A 271 2.17 -10.37 6.27
CA ASN A 271 0.77 -9.98 6.29
C ASN A 271 0.14 -10.15 7.67
N LEU A 272 0.35 -11.33 8.28
CA LEU A 272 -0.24 -11.67 9.57
C LEU A 272 0.37 -10.86 10.73
N ASP A 273 1.61 -10.40 10.57
CA ASP A 273 2.25 -9.46 11.49
C ASP A 273 1.56 -8.09 11.45
N GLU A 274 1.42 -7.41 10.30
CA GLU A 274 0.69 -6.12 10.25
C GLU A 274 -0.74 -6.28 10.76
N PHE A 275 -1.44 -7.34 10.34
CA PHE A 275 -2.82 -7.57 10.77
C PHE A 275 -2.94 -7.67 12.30
N TYR A 276 -2.00 -8.32 12.98
CA TYR A 276 -1.98 -8.30 14.45
C TYR A 276 -1.55 -6.95 15.03
N MET A 277 -0.51 -6.32 14.49
CA MET A 277 0.01 -5.02 14.94
C MET A 277 -1.00 -3.87 14.82
N VAL A 278 -1.98 -4.00 13.92
CA VAL A 278 -2.97 -2.96 13.61
C VAL A 278 -4.39 -3.40 13.91
N ARG A 279 -4.90 -4.43 13.20
CA ARG A 279 -6.33 -4.76 13.21
C ARG A 279 -6.73 -5.45 14.51
N VAL A 280 -5.99 -6.47 14.91
CA VAL A 280 -6.23 -7.15 16.19
C VAL A 280 -5.90 -6.21 17.35
N ALA A 281 -4.81 -5.43 17.25
CA ALA A 281 -4.47 -4.40 18.23
C ALA A 281 -5.59 -3.37 18.46
N GLY A 282 -6.11 -2.74 17.41
CA GLY A 282 -7.22 -1.79 17.50
C GLY A 282 -8.51 -2.43 18.02
N LEU A 283 -8.82 -3.66 17.61
CA LEU A 283 -9.95 -4.43 18.13
C LEU A 283 -9.82 -4.71 19.63
N MET A 284 -8.64 -5.09 20.11
CA MET A 284 -8.34 -5.27 21.53
C MET A 284 -8.42 -3.93 22.30
N ARG A 285 -7.97 -2.80 21.73
CA ARG A 285 -8.12 -1.47 22.31
C ARG A 285 -9.60 -1.07 22.47
N ARG A 286 -10.43 -1.29 21.46
CA ARG A 286 -11.89 -1.05 21.51
C ARG A 286 -12.57 -1.86 22.61
N ILE A 287 -12.26 -3.16 22.72
CA ILE A 287 -12.76 -4.04 23.80
C ILE A 287 -12.31 -3.54 25.18
N LYS A 288 -11.03 -3.13 25.32
CA LYS A 288 -10.45 -2.58 26.56
C LYS A 288 -11.12 -1.27 26.98
N ALA A 289 -11.61 -0.47 26.04
CA ALA A 289 -12.38 0.75 26.26
C ALA A 289 -13.90 0.50 26.47
N GLY A 290 -14.39 -0.72 26.27
CA GLY A 290 -15.83 -1.06 26.32
C GLY A 290 -16.61 -0.68 25.06
N ILE A 291 -15.94 -0.26 23.99
CA ILE A 291 -16.55 0.17 22.71
C ILE A 291 -16.81 -1.06 21.85
N THR A 292 -17.91 -1.77 22.14
CA THR A 292 -18.29 -3.02 21.47
C THR A 292 -19.63 -2.94 20.72
N PRO A 293 -19.84 -1.98 19.80
CA PRO A 293 -21.03 -1.98 18.95
C PRO A 293 -21.02 -3.20 18.03
N VAL A 294 -22.22 -3.69 17.68
CA VAL A 294 -22.42 -4.74 16.67
C VAL A 294 -22.27 -4.12 15.29
N ARG A 295 -21.40 -4.69 14.45
CA ARG A 295 -21.15 -4.21 13.07
C ARG A 295 -22.23 -4.70 12.09
N ALA A 296 -22.19 -4.23 10.85
CA ALA A 296 -23.07 -4.69 9.77
C ALA A 296 -23.00 -6.23 9.51
N SER A 297 -21.88 -6.86 9.85
CA SER A 297 -21.68 -8.32 9.86
C SER A 297 -22.54 -9.08 10.90
N GLY A 298 -23.19 -8.37 11.82
CA GLY A 298 -23.97 -8.94 12.91
C GLY A 298 -23.15 -9.41 14.12
N LEU A 299 -21.82 -9.19 14.11
CA LEU A 299 -20.91 -9.59 15.19
C LEU A 299 -20.52 -8.41 16.10
N ASP A 300 -20.31 -8.71 17.38
CA ASP A 300 -19.63 -7.81 18.32
C ASP A 300 -18.10 -8.00 18.34
N ALA A 301 -17.36 -7.02 18.84
CA ALA A 301 -15.90 -7.01 18.82
C ALA A 301 -15.24 -8.25 19.50
N ASN A 302 -15.84 -8.81 20.55
CA ASN A 302 -15.33 -10.02 21.22
C ASN A 302 -15.57 -11.27 20.36
N GLN A 303 -16.72 -11.33 19.66
CA GLN A 303 -17.05 -12.42 18.74
C GLN A 303 -16.12 -12.42 17.52
N VAL A 304 -15.80 -11.23 16.99
CA VAL A 304 -14.79 -11.07 15.92
C VAL A 304 -13.42 -11.51 16.44
N LEU A 305 -12.97 -11.01 17.59
CA LEU A 305 -11.66 -11.37 18.16
C LEU A 305 -11.51 -12.88 18.39
N ALA A 306 -12.53 -13.54 18.94
CA ALA A 306 -12.51 -14.97 19.19
C ALA A 306 -12.40 -15.80 17.90
N GLN A 307 -13.17 -15.46 16.87
CA GLN A 307 -13.11 -16.13 15.56
C GLN A 307 -11.78 -15.86 14.84
N VAL A 308 -11.31 -14.62 14.85
CA VAL A 308 -9.98 -14.24 14.32
C VAL A 308 -8.87 -15.03 15.02
N THR A 309 -8.92 -15.18 16.33
CA THR A 309 -7.89 -15.91 17.10
C THR A 309 -7.91 -17.41 16.80
N SER A 310 -9.09 -18.03 16.68
CA SER A 310 -9.20 -19.45 16.31
C SER A 310 -8.63 -19.70 14.91
N ARG A 311 -9.17 -18.99 13.90
CA ARG A 311 -8.76 -19.17 12.50
C ARG A 311 -7.30 -18.81 12.29
N THR A 312 -6.75 -17.81 13.00
CA THR A 312 -5.31 -17.57 12.95
C THR A 312 -4.51 -18.77 13.44
N LYS A 313 -4.90 -19.42 14.56
CA LYS A 313 -4.17 -20.59 15.07
C LYS A 313 -4.18 -21.73 14.07
N GLU A 314 -5.35 -22.02 13.50
CA GLU A 314 -5.54 -23.01 12.45
C GLU A 314 -4.64 -22.73 11.23
N LEU A 315 -4.60 -21.48 10.74
CA LEU A 315 -3.75 -21.08 9.61
C LEU A 315 -2.24 -21.09 9.95
N THR A 316 -1.83 -20.65 11.14
CA THR A 316 -0.42 -20.71 11.56
C THR A 316 0.08 -22.15 11.73
N ALA A 317 -0.78 -23.07 12.17
CA ALA A 317 -0.44 -24.49 12.23
C ALA A 317 -0.31 -25.12 10.82
N ARG A 318 -1.23 -24.79 9.89
CA ARG A 318 -1.16 -25.19 8.47
C ARG A 318 0.13 -24.68 7.81
N HIS A 319 0.46 -23.40 8.03
CA HIS A 319 1.69 -22.73 7.56
C HIS A 319 2.97 -23.37 8.11
N ALA A 320 3.04 -23.65 9.41
CA ALA A 320 4.19 -24.29 10.03
C ALA A 320 4.37 -25.76 9.56
N ALA A 321 3.28 -26.52 9.43
CA ALA A 321 3.32 -27.89 8.91
C ALA A 321 3.79 -27.94 7.45
N LEU A 322 3.24 -27.07 6.58
CA LEU A 322 3.64 -26.94 5.18
C LEU A 322 5.15 -26.64 5.02
N PHE A 323 5.73 -25.83 5.91
CA PHE A 323 7.16 -25.60 5.92
C PHE A 323 7.97 -26.86 6.27
N GLN A 324 7.60 -27.58 7.34
CA GLN A 324 8.39 -28.71 7.85
C GLN A 324 8.20 -30.00 7.03
N GLU A 325 7.00 -30.25 6.52
CA GLU A 325 6.63 -31.52 5.89
C GLU A 325 6.86 -31.54 4.36
N ASP A 326 6.81 -30.37 3.70
CA ASP A 326 7.05 -30.26 2.26
C ASP A 326 8.18 -29.28 1.89
N ILE A 327 8.07 -27.98 2.19
CA ILE A 327 8.99 -26.96 1.65
C ILE A 327 10.45 -27.20 2.05
N ARG A 328 10.75 -27.38 3.35
CA ARG A 328 12.11 -27.66 3.83
C ARG A 328 12.65 -29.00 3.29
N PRO A 329 11.90 -30.12 3.33
CA PRO A 329 12.30 -31.37 2.65
C PRO A 329 12.45 -31.27 1.13
N ALA A 330 11.72 -30.38 0.46
CA ALA A 330 11.85 -30.14 -0.98
C ALA A 330 13.11 -29.33 -1.32
N LEU A 331 13.45 -28.33 -0.49
CA LEU A 331 14.67 -27.51 -0.64
C LEU A 331 15.93 -28.38 -0.46
N ALA A 332 15.94 -29.28 0.53
CA ALA A 332 17.02 -30.26 0.71
C ALA A 332 17.21 -31.18 -0.52
N LYS A 333 16.12 -31.63 -1.15
CA LYS A 333 16.17 -32.39 -2.43
C LYS A 333 16.68 -31.57 -3.64
N ARG A 334 16.93 -30.27 -3.44
CA ARG A 334 17.52 -29.32 -4.41
C ARG A 334 18.85 -28.75 -3.91
N ASN A 335 19.51 -29.42 -2.96
CA ASN A 335 20.77 -29.00 -2.34
C ASN A 335 20.71 -27.64 -1.62
N VAL A 336 19.52 -27.17 -1.23
CA VAL A 336 19.32 -25.95 -0.42
C VAL A 336 18.92 -26.38 1.00
N ASP A 337 19.91 -26.57 1.86
CA ASP A 337 19.69 -27.15 3.20
C ASP A 337 19.53 -26.08 4.29
N ILE A 338 18.56 -26.28 5.17
CA ILE A 338 18.40 -25.49 6.42
C ILE A 338 18.75 -26.43 7.59
N LEU A 339 19.97 -26.30 8.10
CA LEU A 339 20.59 -27.23 9.05
C LEU A 339 20.51 -26.75 10.50
N GLY A 340 20.34 -27.71 11.42
CA GLY A 340 20.62 -27.55 12.85
C GLY A 340 22.09 -27.81 13.18
N TRP A 341 22.48 -27.57 14.44
CA TRP A 341 23.89 -27.66 14.87
C TRP A 341 24.48 -29.08 14.77
N ASP A 342 23.69 -30.10 15.10
CA ASP A 342 24.12 -31.50 15.09
C ASP A 342 24.21 -32.13 13.68
N GLU A 343 23.72 -31.41 12.67
CA GLU A 343 23.83 -31.80 11.25
C GLU A 343 25.14 -31.31 10.60
N LEU A 344 25.92 -30.49 11.32
CA LEU A 344 27.20 -29.92 10.88
C LEU A 344 28.37 -30.87 11.13
N ASN A 345 29.39 -30.82 10.25
CA ASN A 345 30.67 -31.49 10.52
C ASN A 345 31.57 -30.67 11.48
N SER A 346 32.64 -31.28 12.00
CA SER A 346 33.50 -30.65 13.01
C SER A 346 34.24 -29.38 12.54
N ASP A 347 34.60 -29.25 11.26
CA ASP A 347 35.21 -28.02 10.72
C ASP A 347 34.16 -26.90 10.62
N GLN A 348 32.95 -27.23 10.15
CA GLN A 348 31.81 -26.32 10.13
C GLN A 348 31.47 -25.80 11.53
N GLN A 349 31.41 -26.70 12.52
CA GLN A 349 31.20 -26.34 13.92
C GLN A 349 32.33 -25.45 14.46
N GLU A 350 33.61 -25.73 14.18
CA GLU A 350 34.71 -24.87 14.63
C GLU A 350 34.69 -23.48 13.95
N ARG A 351 34.43 -23.44 12.63
CA ARG A 351 34.31 -22.19 11.87
C ARG A 351 33.12 -21.36 12.33
N LEU A 352 31.97 -21.97 12.66
CA LEU A 352 30.81 -21.28 13.24
C LEU A 352 31.02 -20.86 14.70
N THR A 353 31.72 -21.66 15.51
CA THR A 353 32.18 -21.24 16.87
C THR A 353 33.06 -19.99 16.79
N ARG A 354 33.95 -19.94 15.79
CA ARG A 354 34.84 -18.80 15.52
C ARG A 354 34.05 -17.58 15.03
N TYR A 355 33.09 -17.78 14.12
CA TYR A 355 32.17 -16.72 13.66
C TYR A 355 31.34 -16.16 14.83
N PHE A 356 30.76 -17.01 15.67
CA PHE A 356 30.04 -16.60 16.87
C PHE A 356 30.90 -15.70 17.77
N ARG A 357 32.11 -16.12 18.12
CA ARG A 357 33.00 -15.37 19.02
C ARG A 357 33.45 -14.01 18.48
N HIS A 358 33.53 -13.82 17.16
CA HIS A 358 34.05 -12.59 16.55
C HIS A 358 32.98 -11.67 15.96
N GLN A 359 31.80 -12.18 15.59
CA GLN A 359 30.75 -11.41 14.90
C GLN A 359 29.44 -11.37 15.68
N ILE A 360 28.98 -12.51 16.24
CA ILE A 360 27.69 -12.58 16.94
C ILE A 360 27.82 -12.12 18.40
N TYR A 361 28.69 -12.75 19.18
CA TYR A 361 28.88 -12.49 20.61
C TYR A 361 29.10 -11.01 20.95
N PRO A 362 29.89 -10.21 20.19
CA PRO A 362 30.11 -8.79 20.50
C PRO A 362 28.85 -7.90 20.38
N VAL A 363 27.79 -8.35 19.69
CA VAL A 363 26.52 -7.60 19.57
C VAL A 363 25.39 -8.16 20.45
N LEU A 364 25.63 -9.26 21.18
CA LEU A 364 24.65 -9.80 22.12
C LEU A 364 24.72 -9.12 23.48
N THR A 365 23.57 -8.73 24.01
CA THR A 365 23.41 -8.28 25.40
C THR A 365 22.42 -9.20 26.13
N PRO A 366 22.88 -10.12 27.00
CA PRO A 366 21.98 -10.94 27.82
C PRO A 366 21.38 -10.10 28.95
N LEU A 367 20.05 -10.15 29.09
CA LEU A 367 19.29 -9.43 30.12
C LEU A 367 18.72 -10.43 31.14
N ALA A 368 19.37 -10.57 32.29
CA ALA A 368 18.85 -11.34 33.42
C ALA A 368 17.71 -10.59 34.14
N VAL A 369 16.76 -11.34 34.71
CA VAL A 369 15.61 -10.79 35.44
C VAL A 369 15.62 -11.27 36.89
N ASP A 370 15.59 -10.31 37.82
CA ASP A 370 15.60 -10.51 39.27
C ASP A 370 14.89 -9.33 39.99
N PRO A 371 14.71 -9.33 41.33
CA PRO A 371 14.01 -8.25 42.04
C PRO A 371 14.60 -6.83 41.89
N SER A 372 15.85 -6.72 41.43
CA SER A 372 16.55 -5.46 41.13
C SER A 372 16.51 -5.11 39.63
N HIS A 373 16.33 -6.12 38.78
CA HIS A 373 16.29 -6.02 37.32
C HIS A 373 14.94 -6.56 36.82
N PRO A 374 13.88 -5.72 36.74
CA PRO A 374 12.55 -6.16 36.32
C PRO A 374 12.55 -6.66 34.87
N PHE A 375 11.50 -7.39 34.50
CA PHE A 375 11.38 -7.98 33.16
C PHE A 375 11.53 -6.90 32.06
N PRO A 376 12.46 -7.07 31.10
CA PRO A 376 12.82 -6.01 30.17
C PRO A 376 11.72 -5.77 29.13
N TYR A 377 11.74 -4.58 28.55
CA TYR A 377 10.94 -4.33 27.35
C TYR A 377 11.40 -5.23 26.19
N ILE A 378 10.44 -5.93 25.58
CA ILE A 378 10.64 -6.77 24.40
C ILE A 378 10.08 -6.03 23.19
N SER A 379 10.94 -5.71 22.21
CA SER A 379 10.57 -5.05 20.96
C SER A 379 9.57 -5.89 20.15
N GLY A 380 8.64 -5.21 19.47
CA GLY A 380 7.74 -5.84 18.49
C GLY A 380 8.52 -6.60 17.41
N LEU A 381 7.95 -7.72 16.94
CA LEU A 381 8.46 -8.66 15.93
C LEU A 381 9.84 -9.29 16.17
N SER A 382 10.59 -8.84 17.19
CA SER A 382 11.91 -9.39 17.48
C SER A 382 11.84 -10.86 17.91
N LEU A 383 12.74 -11.67 17.37
CA LEU A 383 12.99 -13.03 17.86
C LEU A 383 13.89 -12.99 19.09
N ASN A 384 13.57 -13.80 20.09
CA ASN A 384 14.24 -13.81 21.40
C ASN A 384 14.42 -15.24 21.90
N LEU A 385 15.49 -15.47 22.66
CA LEU A 385 15.66 -16.69 23.45
C LEU A 385 15.26 -16.38 24.90
N ALA A 386 14.34 -17.18 25.44
CA ALA A 386 14.04 -17.25 26.88
C ALA A 386 14.90 -18.36 27.49
N VAL A 387 15.84 -18.00 28.36
CA VAL A 387 16.79 -18.94 28.98
C VAL A 387 16.51 -19.05 30.47
N ILE A 388 16.40 -20.28 30.99
CA ILE A 388 16.34 -20.53 32.44
C ILE A 388 17.72 -20.99 32.92
N LEU A 389 18.26 -20.23 33.86
CA LEU A 389 19.58 -20.42 34.44
C LEU A 389 19.45 -20.78 35.91
N ARG A 390 20.21 -21.77 36.40
CA ARG A 390 20.36 -22.05 37.83
C ARG A 390 21.74 -21.63 38.30
N ASN A 391 21.79 -20.94 39.43
CA ASN A 391 23.03 -20.60 40.09
C ASN A 391 23.53 -21.81 40.92
N PRO A 392 24.64 -22.49 40.54
CA PRO A 392 25.04 -23.75 41.16
C PRO A 392 25.49 -23.61 42.63
N ARG A 393 25.72 -22.39 43.13
CA ARG A 393 26.10 -22.13 44.53
C ARG A 393 24.91 -21.90 45.46
N SER A 394 23.79 -21.41 44.93
CA SER A 394 22.60 -21.05 45.73
C SER A 394 21.35 -21.87 45.39
N GLY A 395 21.39 -22.65 44.32
CA GLY A 395 20.24 -23.42 43.82
C GLY A 395 19.11 -22.58 43.24
N LYS A 396 19.25 -21.25 43.19
CA LYS A 396 18.23 -20.34 42.66
C LYS A 396 18.17 -20.38 41.15
N GLU A 397 16.95 -20.41 40.62
CA GLU A 397 16.66 -20.25 39.20
C GLU A 397 16.43 -18.76 38.88
N HIS A 398 16.86 -18.37 37.68
CA HIS A 398 16.82 -17.03 37.14
C HIS A 398 16.37 -17.11 35.67
N PHE A 399 15.51 -16.20 35.25
CA PHE A 399 15.17 -16.01 33.84
C PHE A 399 16.18 -15.05 33.22
N ALA A 400 16.63 -15.33 31.99
CA ALA A 400 17.38 -14.38 31.17
C ALA A 400 16.83 -14.35 29.75
N ARG A 401 16.85 -13.16 29.13
CA ARG A 401 16.46 -12.93 27.74
C ARG A 401 17.67 -12.55 26.92
N ILE A 402 17.80 -13.16 25.75
CA ILE A 402 18.71 -12.70 24.68
C ILE A 402 17.84 -12.28 23.50
N LYS A 403 18.11 -11.10 22.92
CA LYS A 403 17.53 -10.73 21.62
C LYS A 403 18.37 -11.35 20.51
N VAL A 404 17.75 -11.91 19.48
CA VAL A 404 18.44 -12.19 18.22
C VAL A 404 18.77 -10.84 17.55
N PRO A 405 20.00 -10.61 17.05
CA PRO A 405 20.39 -9.30 16.55
C PRO A 405 19.98 -9.11 15.08
N ASP A 406 18.94 -8.31 14.84
CA ASP A 406 18.48 -7.94 13.48
C ASP A 406 19.54 -7.19 12.62
N SER A 407 20.69 -6.81 13.21
CA SER A 407 21.84 -6.23 12.50
C SER A 407 22.75 -7.27 11.82
N LEU A 408 22.42 -8.56 11.89
CA LEU A 408 23.14 -9.67 11.24
C LEU A 408 22.16 -10.50 10.39
N PRO A 409 22.62 -11.16 9.30
CA PRO A 409 21.79 -12.11 8.55
C PRO A 409 21.23 -13.19 9.47
N ARG A 410 19.93 -13.48 9.35
CA ARG A 410 19.27 -14.48 10.19
C ARG A 410 19.60 -15.89 9.73
N LEU A 411 19.79 -16.09 8.42
CA LEU A 411 20.30 -17.32 7.84
C LEU A 411 21.80 -17.16 7.54
N ILE A 412 22.65 -17.81 8.34
CA ILE A 412 24.11 -17.78 8.17
C ILE A 412 24.50 -18.91 7.21
N GLN A 413 25.25 -18.60 6.15
CA GLN A 413 25.78 -19.62 5.24
C GLN A 413 26.72 -20.59 5.99
N VAL A 414 26.49 -21.88 5.79
CA VAL A 414 27.27 -22.95 6.43
C VAL A 414 28.66 -22.99 5.78
N PRO A 415 29.76 -22.92 6.55
CA PRO A 415 31.08 -22.75 5.97
C PRO A 415 31.53 -23.95 5.12
N GLY A 416 32.01 -23.69 3.90
CA GLY A 416 32.29 -24.74 2.89
C GLY A 416 31.04 -25.28 2.18
N ARG A 417 29.88 -24.63 2.33
CA ARG A 417 28.62 -24.84 1.60
C ARG A 417 27.92 -23.51 1.27
N GLU A 418 28.72 -22.47 1.05
CA GLU A 418 28.30 -21.20 0.46
C GLU A 418 27.79 -21.43 -1.00
N LEU A 419 26.92 -20.58 -1.52
CA LEU A 419 26.40 -20.71 -2.90
C LEU A 419 27.50 -20.37 -3.92
N ASP A 420 27.82 -21.31 -4.81
CA ASP A 420 28.82 -21.08 -5.87
C ASP A 420 28.19 -20.32 -7.06
N ALA A 421 28.89 -19.31 -7.55
CA ALA A 421 28.46 -18.50 -8.69
C ALA A 421 28.61 -19.21 -10.05
N ALA A 422 29.53 -20.18 -10.14
CA ALA A 422 29.79 -21.00 -11.32
C ALA A 422 29.00 -22.32 -11.30
N ASP A 423 28.76 -22.91 -10.12
CA ASP A 423 27.91 -24.11 -9.94
C ASP A 423 26.75 -23.86 -8.96
N LYS A 424 25.72 -23.17 -9.47
CA LYS A 424 24.45 -22.96 -8.77
C LYS A 424 23.69 -24.26 -8.46
N ALA A 425 24.00 -25.37 -9.13
CA ALA A 425 23.34 -26.67 -8.92
C ALA A 425 23.94 -27.46 -7.74
N ALA A 426 25.17 -27.13 -7.32
CA ALA A 426 25.71 -27.55 -6.03
C ALA A 426 24.90 -27.02 -4.82
N GLY A 427 24.13 -25.95 -5.03
CA GLY A 427 23.24 -25.36 -4.02
C GLY A 427 24.00 -24.68 -2.89
N CYS A 428 23.43 -24.69 -1.69
CA CYS A 428 24.05 -24.13 -0.48
C CYS A 428 23.45 -24.75 0.80
N ALA A 429 24.09 -24.51 1.94
CA ALA A 429 23.47 -24.76 3.23
C ALA A 429 23.50 -23.50 4.10
N VAL A 430 22.45 -23.33 4.91
CA VAL A 430 22.32 -22.25 5.90
C VAL A 430 21.98 -22.82 7.27
N ILE A 431 22.35 -22.09 8.32
CA ILE A 431 21.95 -22.35 9.72
C ILE A 431 21.32 -21.07 10.29
N PRO A 432 20.15 -21.13 10.96
CA PRO A 432 19.57 -19.96 11.61
C PRO A 432 20.47 -19.47 12.75
N ILE A 433 20.70 -18.16 12.84
CA ILE A 433 21.57 -17.52 13.84
C ILE A 433 21.13 -17.86 15.27
N GLU A 434 19.83 -18.00 15.52
CA GLU A 434 19.27 -18.41 16.81
C GLU A 434 19.77 -19.78 17.28
N ILE A 435 20.03 -20.73 16.38
CA ILE A 435 20.61 -22.04 16.70
C ILE A 435 22.09 -21.89 17.09
N VAL A 436 22.84 -21.04 16.36
CA VAL A 436 24.23 -20.73 16.68
C VAL A 436 24.37 -20.02 18.03
N ILE A 437 23.40 -19.17 18.39
CA ILE A 437 23.32 -18.53 19.72
C ILE A 437 22.97 -19.56 20.81
N GLY A 438 21.94 -20.39 20.59
CA GLY A 438 21.48 -21.41 21.54
C GLY A 438 22.57 -22.40 21.95
N GLN A 439 23.42 -22.78 21.00
CA GLN A 439 24.57 -23.67 21.25
C GLN A 439 25.64 -23.03 22.16
N HIS A 440 25.81 -21.70 22.11
CA HIS A 440 26.91 -20.98 22.78
C HIS A 440 26.44 -20.11 23.96
N LEU A 441 25.33 -20.49 24.60
CA LEU A 441 24.82 -19.82 25.80
C LEU A 441 25.80 -19.87 26.99
N ASP A 442 26.73 -20.84 27.01
CA ASP A 442 27.80 -20.96 28.01
C ASP A 442 28.76 -19.75 28.00
N HIS A 443 29.06 -19.19 26.82
CA HIS A 443 29.86 -17.98 26.66
C HIS A 443 29.15 -16.75 27.26
N LEU A 444 27.81 -16.71 27.22
CA LEU A 444 27.00 -15.59 27.71
C LEU A 444 26.68 -15.68 29.21
N PHE A 445 26.68 -16.89 29.79
CA PHE A 445 26.34 -17.13 31.20
C PHE A 445 27.43 -17.92 31.96
N PRO A 446 28.69 -17.48 31.97
CA PRO A 446 29.80 -18.22 32.55
C PRO A 446 29.61 -18.49 34.05
N GLY A 447 29.57 -19.76 34.43
CA GLY A 447 29.42 -20.21 35.81
C GLY A 447 27.98 -20.36 36.31
N MET A 448 26.99 -20.30 35.42
CA MET A 448 25.60 -20.70 35.66
C MET A 448 25.32 -22.04 34.98
N ASP A 449 24.41 -22.84 35.56
CA ASP A 449 23.86 -24.01 34.86
C ASP A 449 22.75 -23.52 33.92
N ILE A 450 22.81 -23.82 32.63
CA ILE A 450 21.68 -23.61 31.71
C ILE A 450 20.75 -24.81 31.85
N LEU A 451 19.48 -24.58 32.22
CA LEU A 451 18.48 -25.63 32.39
C LEU A 451 17.68 -25.88 31.12
N GLU A 452 17.25 -24.79 30.48
CA GLU A 452 16.53 -24.80 29.21
C GLU A 452 16.71 -23.45 28.49
N HIS A 453 16.53 -23.46 27.18
CA HIS A 453 16.30 -22.27 26.39
C HIS A 453 15.22 -22.55 25.33
N HIS A 454 14.38 -21.56 25.05
CA HIS A 454 13.23 -21.67 24.15
C HIS A 454 13.07 -20.40 23.31
N LEU A 455 12.68 -20.52 22.04
CA LEU A 455 12.41 -19.35 21.20
C LEU A 455 11.05 -18.71 21.53
N PHE A 456 11.00 -17.37 21.47
CA PHE A 456 9.76 -16.60 21.53
C PHE A 456 9.83 -15.29 20.75
N ARG A 457 8.67 -14.81 20.29
CA ARG A 457 8.48 -13.58 19.51
C ARG A 457 7.20 -12.87 19.97
N VAL A 458 7.22 -11.54 19.99
CA VAL A 458 6.11 -10.73 20.53
C VAL A 458 5.64 -9.73 19.47
N THR A 459 4.36 -9.78 19.13
CA THR A 459 3.72 -8.74 18.31
C THR A 459 3.09 -7.69 19.22
N ARG A 460 3.21 -6.41 18.83
CA ARG A 460 2.69 -5.24 19.59
C ARG A 460 1.82 -4.35 18.72
N ASN A 461 0.99 -3.54 19.37
CA ASN A 461 0.35 -2.40 18.69
C ASN A 461 1.41 -1.42 18.18
N GLU A 462 1.32 -1.01 16.92
CA GLU A 462 2.15 0.07 16.33
C GLU A 462 1.33 1.14 15.59
N ASP A 463 0.01 1.17 15.74
CA ASP A 463 -0.82 2.19 15.08
C ASP A 463 -0.54 3.61 15.63
N LEU A 464 -0.36 4.58 14.74
CA LEU A 464 -0.01 5.97 15.05
C LEU A 464 -1.25 6.87 14.99
N GLU A 465 -1.81 7.17 16.16
CA GLU A 465 -2.86 8.19 16.34
C GLU A 465 -2.21 9.53 16.69
N VAL A 466 -2.32 10.49 15.76
CA VAL A 466 -1.82 11.87 15.90
C VAL A 466 -2.98 12.83 15.76
N GLU A 467 -3.35 13.47 16.86
CA GLU A 467 -4.38 14.52 16.95
C GLU A 467 -4.04 15.69 16.01
N GLU A 468 -5.00 16.15 15.20
CA GLU A 468 -4.79 17.12 14.10
C GLU A 468 -5.14 18.58 14.51
N ASP A 469 -4.54 19.06 15.60
CA ASP A 469 -4.84 20.41 16.11
C ASP A 469 -4.34 21.57 15.22
N ASP A 470 -3.25 21.40 14.45
CA ASP A 470 -2.76 22.45 13.54
C ASP A 470 -1.86 21.94 12.39
N ALA A 471 -2.16 22.38 11.15
CA ALA A 471 -1.50 21.89 9.95
C ALA A 471 -0.03 22.33 9.83
N GLU A 472 0.30 23.55 10.27
CA GLU A 472 1.66 24.12 10.20
C GLU A 472 2.68 23.41 11.11
N ASN A 473 2.22 22.50 11.98
CA ASN A 473 3.06 21.79 12.95
C ASN A 473 3.00 20.26 12.82
N LEU A 474 2.23 19.72 11.86
CA LEU A 474 1.98 18.28 11.68
C LEU A 474 3.28 17.45 11.60
N LEU A 475 4.28 17.93 10.86
CA LEU A 475 5.56 17.24 10.72
C LEU A 475 6.30 17.08 12.06
N LYS A 476 6.26 18.10 12.95
CA LYS A 476 6.86 18.01 14.29
C LYS A 476 6.03 17.16 15.25
N ALA A 477 4.71 17.13 15.07
CA ALA A 477 3.82 16.23 15.81
C ALA A 477 4.12 14.76 15.47
N MET A 478 4.32 14.44 14.18
CA MET A 478 4.73 13.11 13.73
C MET A 478 6.12 12.72 14.22
N GLU A 479 7.13 13.61 14.16
CA GLU A 479 8.46 13.35 14.75
C GLU A 479 8.36 12.95 16.22
N LYS A 480 7.53 13.66 17.01
CA LYS A 480 7.32 13.40 18.44
C LYS A 480 6.55 12.10 18.73
N GLU A 481 5.62 11.70 17.86
CA GLU A 481 4.86 10.45 18.04
C GLU A 481 5.65 9.21 17.57
N LEU A 482 6.54 9.36 16.59
CA LEU A 482 7.51 8.33 16.21
C LEU A 482 8.46 7.97 17.35
N GLU A 483 8.84 8.91 18.22
CA GLU A 483 9.58 8.61 19.46
C GLU A 483 8.75 7.79 20.46
N ARG A 484 7.44 8.05 20.54
CA ARG A 484 6.49 7.40 21.46
C ARG A 484 6.05 6.00 21.02
N ARG A 485 6.04 5.72 19.71
CA ARG A 485 5.73 4.42 19.04
C ARG A 485 6.36 3.20 19.72
N ARG A 486 7.51 3.40 20.38
CA ARG A 486 8.34 2.35 21.02
C ARG A 486 7.71 1.57 22.18
N PHE A 487 6.44 1.79 22.57
CA PHE A 487 5.87 1.24 23.82
C PHE A 487 4.44 0.64 23.72
N GLY A 488 3.92 0.30 22.53
CA GLY A 488 2.57 -0.26 22.38
C GLY A 488 2.31 -1.58 23.14
N ASP A 489 1.06 -1.82 23.54
CA ASP A 489 0.62 -3.06 24.23
C ASP A 489 0.98 -4.33 23.44
N CYS A 490 1.21 -5.44 24.15
CA CYS A 490 1.40 -6.77 23.56
C CYS A 490 0.07 -7.30 23.00
N VAL A 491 0.08 -7.92 21.81
CA VAL A 491 -1.13 -8.44 21.15
C VAL A 491 -1.02 -9.89 20.65
N ARG A 492 0.20 -10.41 20.49
CA ARG A 492 0.48 -11.83 20.19
C ARG A 492 1.78 -12.26 20.87
N LEU A 493 1.82 -13.50 21.36
CA LEU A 493 3.04 -14.18 21.78
C LEU A 493 3.18 -15.49 21.01
N GLU A 494 4.17 -15.56 20.13
CA GLU A 494 4.61 -16.81 19.50
C GLU A 494 5.70 -17.44 20.38
N VAL A 495 5.59 -18.73 20.63
CA VAL A 495 6.56 -19.53 21.40
C VAL A 495 6.79 -20.87 20.72
N GLU A 496 7.98 -21.40 20.90
CA GLU A 496 8.34 -22.74 20.46
C GLU A 496 7.44 -23.80 21.14
N ASP A 497 7.00 -24.83 20.40
CA ASP A 497 6.17 -25.92 20.94
C ASP A 497 6.90 -26.80 21.98
N THR A 498 8.23 -26.73 22.02
CA THR A 498 9.11 -27.32 23.04
C THR A 498 9.05 -26.59 24.40
N ILE A 499 8.42 -25.40 24.48
CA ILE A 499 8.48 -24.52 25.66
C ILE A 499 7.93 -25.15 26.93
N SER A 500 8.68 -25.03 28.04
CA SER A 500 8.16 -25.49 29.32
C SER A 500 6.95 -24.68 29.76
N SER A 501 5.97 -25.36 30.36
CA SER A 501 4.78 -24.69 30.88
C SER A 501 5.11 -23.69 32.01
N PHE A 502 6.30 -23.77 32.62
CA PHE A 502 6.81 -22.75 33.53
C PHE A 502 7.16 -21.47 32.77
N THR A 503 8.04 -21.57 31.77
CA THR A 503 8.54 -20.43 30.99
C THR A 503 7.42 -19.78 30.16
N ARG A 504 6.50 -20.56 29.58
CA ARG A 504 5.27 -20.03 28.96
C ARG A 504 4.44 -19.20 29.94
N ARG A 505 4.10 -19.74 31.12
CA ARG A 505 3.31 -19.00 32.14
C ARG A 505 4.04 -17.76 32.67
N TYR A 506 5.37 -17.79 32.71
CA TYR A 506 6.19 -16.65 33.09
C TYR A 506 6.11 -15.54 32.03
N LEU A 507 6.35 -15.84 30.75
CA LEU A 507 6.25 -14.90 29.64
C LEU A 507 4.85 -14.28 29.53
N VAL A 508 3.79 -15.10 29.54
CA VAL A 508 2.39 -14.63 29.46
C VAL A 508 2.07 -13.63 30.57
N ARG A 509 2.47 -13.92 31.81
CA ARG A 509 2.27 -13.02 32.96
C ARG A 509 3.11 -11.75 32.85
N ALA A 510 4.35 -11.85 32.42
CA ALA A 510 5.26 -10.71 32.30
C ALA A 510 4.88 -9.75 31.17
N LEU A 511 4.28 -10.27 30.09
CA LEU A 511 3.83 -9.51 28.93
C LEU A 511 2.38 -9.01 29.04
N GLY A 512 1.64 -9.40 30.09
CA GLY A 512 0.25 -8.97 30.33
C GLY A 512 -0.81 -9.66 29.47
N LEU A 513 -0.47 -10.80 28.86
CA LEU A 513 -1.30 -11.50 27.87
C LEU A 513 -2.27 -12.52 28.50
N LYS A 514 -3.29 -12.91 27.73
CA LYS A 514 -4.19 -14.05 28.00
C LYS A 514 -3.59 -15.35 27.45
N GLY A 515 -4.21 -16.48 27.78
CA GLY A 515 -3.84 -17.78 27.20
C GLY A 515 -4.16 -17.89 25.70
N ASP A 516 -5.20 -17.19 25.25
CA ASP A 516 -5.65 -17.19 23.85
C ASP A 516 -4.73 -16.39 22.94
N ASP A 517 -4.03 -15.38 23.47
CA ASP A 517 -3.07 -14.56 22.72
C ASP A 517 -1.74 -15.31 22.43
N VAL A 518 -1.61 -16.58 22.88
CA VAL A 518 -0.41 -17.42 22.74
C VAL A 518 -0.55 -18.43 21.61
N PHE A 519 0.49 -18.51 20.79
CA PHE A 519 0.65 -19.38 19.64
C PHE A 519 1.87 -20.28 19.90
N GLU A 520 1.64 -21.60 20.02
CA GLU A 520 2.68 -22.62 20.18
C GLU A 520 2.95 -23.24 18.82
N LEU A 521 4.18 -23.11 18.30
CA LEU A 521 4.56 -23.46 16.93
C LEU A 521 5.94 -24.14 16.90
N PRO A 522 6.20 -25.10 15.99
CA PRO A 522 7.50 -25.74 15.88
C PRO A 522 8.58 -24.79 15.32
N ALA A 523 9.82 -24.93 15.80
CA ALA A 523 10.94 -24.11 15.34
C ALA A 523 11.34 -24.40 13.87
N PRO A 524 11.71 -23.38 13.07
CA PRO A 524 11.90 -21.98 13.45
C PRO A 524 10.57 -21.19 13.50
N LEU A 525 10.40 -20.40 14.56
CA LEU A 525 9.39 -19.34 14.60
C LEU A 525 9.69 -18.29 13.53
N ASP A 526 8.69 -17.54 13.08
CA ASP A 526 8.83 -16.44 12.12
C ASP A 526 9.49 -16.85 10.78
N LEU A 527 8.67 -17.21 9.79
CA LEU A 527 9.16 -17.61 8.47
C LEU A 527 9.43 -16.44 7.52
N THR A 528 9.45 -15.18 8.00
CA THR A 528 9.93 -14.04 7.18
C THR A 528 11.41 -14.16 6.82
N CYS A 529 12.17 -15.02 7.54
CA CYS A 529 13.55 -15.37 7.19
C CYS A 529 13.68 -16.06 5.82
N LEU A 530 12.61 -16.66 5.28
CA LEU A 530 12.64 -17.32 3.97
C LEU A 530 12.82 -16.34 2.80
N ASN A 531 12.62 -15.03 3.02
CA ASN A 531 13.05 -13.99 2.07
C ASN A 531 14.56 -14.11 1.76
N GLN A 532 15.40 -14.39 2.77
CA GLN A 532 16.85 -14.56 2.59
C GLN A 532 17.22 -15.84 1.80
N LEU A 533 16.27 -16.79 1.63
CA LEU A 533 16.41 -17.90 0.68
C LEU A 533 15.89 -17.54 -0.70
N HIS A 534 14.81 -16.75 -0.78
CA HIS A 534 14.34 -16.21 -2.06
C HIS A 534 15.37 -15.28 -2.68
N ASP A 535 16.12 -14.48 -1.92
CA ASP A 535 17.18 -13.61 -2.44
C ASP A 535 18.29 -14.38 -3.20
N LEU A 536 18.47 -15.69 -2.95
CA LEU A 536 19.52 -16.51 -3.57
C LEU A 536 19.35 -16.60 -5.10
N ASP A 537 20.45 -16.43 -5.83
CA ASP A 537 20.47 -16.52 -7.30
C ASP A 537 20.51 -17.99 -7.77
N ILE A 538 19.38 -18.69 -7.60
CA ILE A 538 19.14 -20.06 -8.06
C ILE A 538 17.94 -20.04 -9.04
N PRO A 539 18.15 -19.70 -10.34
CA PRO A 539 17.05 -19.45 -11.28
C PRO A 539 16.09 -20.62 -11.49
N ASP A 540 16.58 -21.86 -11.44
CA ASP A 540 15.79 -23.09 -11.63
C ASP A 540 14.73 -23.32 -10.54
N LEU A 541 14.79 -22.58 -9.42
CA LEU A 541 13.81 -22.62 -8.33
C LEU A 541 12.93 -21.36 -8.26
N LYS A 542 13.02 -20.46 -9.25
CA LYS A 542 12.32 -19.17 -9.32
C LYS A 542 11.42 -19.05 -10.54
N TYR A 543 10.55 -18.03 -10.57
CA TYR A 543 9.86 -17.63 -11.79
C TYR A 543 10.86 -17.22 -12.88
N PRO A 544 10.65 -17.60 -14.16
CA PRO A 544 11.46 -17.11 -15.26
C PRO A 544 11.47 -15.58 -15.28
N ARG A 545 12.65 -14.95 -15.48
CA ARG A 545 12.77 -13.48 -15.57
C ARG A 545 11.77 -12.96 -16.62
N PHE A 546 10.90 -12.05 -16.20
CA PHE A 546 10.12 -11.21 -17.09
C PHE A 546 10.86 -9.88 -17.25
N VAL A 547 10.71 -9.26 -18.41
CA VAL A 547 11.26 -7.94 -18.74
C VAL A 547 10.07 -7.17 -19.33
N PRO A 548 9.74 -6.00 -18.78
CA PRO A 548 8.59 -5.24 -19.23
C PRO A 548 8.89 -4.59 -20.59
N VAL A 549 7.87 -4.32 -21.39
CA VAL A 549 8.01 -3.72 -22.73
C VAL A 549 7.56 -2.27 -22.74
N THR A 550 8.04 -1.45 -23.67
CA THR A 550 7.53 -0.08 -23.82
C THR A 550 6.06 -0.11 -24.25
N ALA A 551 5.23 0.74 -23.64
CA ALA A 551 3.79 0.77 -23.90
C ALA A 551 3.50 1.11 -25.37
N ALA A 552 2.53 0.41 -25.97
CA ALA A 552 2.30 0.42 -27.42
C ALA A 552 2.01 1.81 -28.03
N GLY A 553 1.42 2.73 -27.27
CA GLY A 553 1.16 4.10 -27.71
C GLY A 553 2.36 5.05 -27.56
N LEU A 554 3.39 4.69 -26.78
CA LEU A 554 4.60 5.50 -26.61
C LEU A 554 5.65 5.21 -27.68
N ALA A 555 5.78 3.95 -28.10
CA ALA A 555 6.70 3.56 -29.16
C ALA A 555 6.15 2.41 -30.00
N ALA A 556 6.20 2.57 -31.33
CA ALA A 556 5.90 1.49 -32.27
C ALA A 556 6.96 0.37 -32.23
N TYR A 557 8.17 0.65 -31.74
CA TYR A 557 9.26 -0.31 -31.59
C TYR A 557 10.14 0.00 -30.38
N GLU A 558 10.71 -1.05 -29.78
CA GLU A 558 11.74 -0.91 -28.75
C GLU A 558 13.02 -0.32 -29.39
N SER A 559 13.61 0.65 -28.72
CA SER A 559 14.78 1.40 -29.18
C SER A 559 15.69 1.68 -27.99
N SER A 560 16.99 1.86 -28.23
CA SER A 560 17.92 2.42 -27.23
C SER A 560 17.71 3.91 -26.98
N SER A 561 16.90 4.59 -27.82
CA SER A 561 16.43 5.95 -27.60
C SER A 561 15.09 5.96 -26.85
N ALA A 562 14.97 6.77 -25.81
CA ALA A 562 13.70 7.00 -25.12
C ALA A 562 12.58 7.55 -26.07
N PRO A 563 11.31 7.21 -25.83
CA PRO A 563 10.17 7.68 -26.65
C PRO A 563 9.82 9.15 -26.37
N ASP A 564 9.45 9.95 -27.37
CA ASP A 564 8.86 11.30 -27.15
C ASP A 564 7.43 11.15 -26.59
N VAL A 565 7.33 11.08 -25.27
CA VAL A 565 6.06 10.87 -24.56
C VAL A 565 5.10 12.03 -24.83
N PHE A 566 5.62 13.26 -24.95
CA PHE A 566 4.79 14.40 -25.31
C PHE A 566 4.22 14.29 -26.73
N ALA A 567 4.94 13.69 -27.70
CA ALA A 567 4.41 13.44 -29.04
C ALA A 567 3.30 12.39 -29.05
N ALA A 568 3.52 11.24 -28.41
CA ALA A 568 2.50 10.22 -28.24
C ALA A 568 1.19 10.81 -27.67
N MET A 569 1.30 11.50 -26.53
CA MET A 569 0.16 12.16 -25.86
C MET A 569 -0.51 13.29 -26.65
N ARG A 570 0.11 13.82 -27.72
CA ARG A 570 -0.53 14.79 -28.64
C ARG A 570 -1.34 14.12 -29.74
N GLU A 571 -0.98 12.90 -30.11
CA GLU A 571 -1.62 12.14 -31.19
C GLU A 571 -2.80 11.32 -30.66
N HIS A 572 -2.65 10.66 -29.51
CA HIS A 572 -3.68 9.85 -28.87
C HIS A 572 -3.53 9.79 -27.34
N ASP A 573 -4.59 9.37 -26.64
CA ASP A 573 -4.47 8.92 -25.25
C ASP A 573 -3.67 7.60 -25.23
N VAL A 574 -2.87 7.36 -24.19
CA VAL A 574 -2.12 6.10 -24.01
C VAL A 574 -2.51 5.42 -22.71
N LEU A 575 -2.93 4.16 -22.79
CA LEU A 575 -3.16 3.27 -21.66
C LEU A 575 -1.86 2.53 -21.32
N LEU A 576 -1.50 2.52 -20.05
CA LEU A 576 -0.39 1.78 -19.46
C LEU A 576 -0.96 0.64 -18.61
N HIS A 577 -0.35 -0.55 -18.69
CA HIS A 577 -0.67 -1.71 -17.85
C HIS A 577 0.60 -2.31 -17.25
N HIS A 578 1.01 -1.80 -16.09
CA HIS A 578 2.12 -2.34 -15.32
C HIS A 578 1.73 -3.70 -14.68
N PRO A 579 2.68 -4.62 -14.44
CA PRO A 579 4.11 -4.51 -14.72
C PRO A 579 4.44 -4.96 -16.16
N TYR A 580 3.43 -5.21 -17.00
CA TYR A 580 3.59 -5.70 -18.37
C TYR A 580 4.19 -4.63 -19.30
N ASP A 581 3.73 -3.39 -19.14
CA ASP A 581 4.35 -2.18 -19.67
C ASP A 581 5.41 -1.63 -18.69
N SER A 582 6.53 -1.14 -19.22
CA SER A 582 7.64 -0.63 -18.41
C SER A 582 7.33 0.73 -17.78
N PHE A 583 7.49 0.82 -16.46
CA PHE A 583 7.39 2.08 -15.73
C PHE A 583 8.52 3.07 -16.07
N SER A 584 9.72 2.57 -16.40
CA SER A 584 10.86 3.43 -16.73
C SER A 584 10.63 4.18 -18.05
N THR A 585 10.29 3.47 -19.13
CA THR A 585 10.05 4.06 -20.47
C THR A 585 8.67 4.70 -20.64
N SER A 586 7.92 4.91 -19.54
CA SER A 586 6.60 5.56 -19.56
C SER A 586 6.46 6.68 -18.52
N VAL A 587 6.10 6.37 -17.28
CA VAL A 587 5.78 7.35 -16.25
C VAL A 587 7.03 8.06 -15.73
N GLN A 588 8.13 7.33 -15.55
CA GLN A 588 9.41 7.93 -15.16
C GLN A 588 9.98 8.82 -16.28
N GLU A 589 9.99 8.31 -17.52
CA GLU A 589 10.40 9.09 -18.70
C GLU A 589 9.56 10.36 -18.90
N PHE A 590 8.25 10.30 -18.67
CA PHE A 590 7.38 11.48 -18.73
C PHE A 590 7.79 12.56 -17.71
N VAL A 591 8.16 12.18 -16.49
CA VAL A 591 8.67 13.12 -15.47
C VAL A 591 10.06 13.66 -15.88
N ALA A 592 10.97 12.80 -16.36
CA ALA A 592 12.31 13.18 -16.79
C ALA A 592 12.27 14.18 -17.97
N GLN A 593 11.46 13.91 -19.00
CA GLN A 593 11.27 14.84 -20.12
C GLN A 593 10.60 16.15 -19.67
N ALA A 594 9.69 16.09 -18.70
CA ALA A 594 9.08 17.30 -18.13
C ALA A 594 10.08 18.14 -17.31
N ALA A 595 11.03 17.50 -16.63
CA ALA A 595 12.12 18.15 -15.91
C ALA A 595 13.14 18.79 -16.87
N ALA A 596 13.50 18.10 -17.95
CA ALA A 596 14.49 18.57 -18.92
C ALA A 596 13.98 19.67 -19.87
N ASP A 597 12.73 19.59 -20.36
CA ASP A 597 12.26 20.46 -21.45
C ASP A 597 12.11 21.94 -21.03
N PRO A 598 12.81 22.90 -21.67
CA PRO A 598 12.69 24.33 -21.36
C PRO A 598 11.32 24.95 -21.73
N LYS A 599 10.43 24.22 -22.42
CA LYS A 599 9.04 24.63 -22.69
C LYS A 599 8.08 24.27 -21.55
N VAL A 600 8.47 23.41 -20.61
CA VAL A 600 7.63 23.09 -19.45
C VAL A 600 7.75 24.19 -18.42
N LEU A 601 6.58 24.74 -18.03
CA LEU A 601 6.47 25.87 -17.12
C LEU A 601 6.14 25.44 -15.69
N ALA A 602 5.40 24.34 -15.54
CA ALA A 602 4.96 23.82 -14.25
C ALA A 602 4.78 22.31 -14.27
N ILE A 603 5.01 21.68 -13.11
CA ILE A 603 4.73 20.27 -12.84
C ILE A 603 3.96 20.20 -11.51
N LYS A 604 2.83 19.52 -11.48
CA LYS A 604 2.13 19.17 -10.22
C LYS A 604 2.03 17.66 -10.09
N GLN A 605 2.42 17.11 -8.95
CA GLN A 605 2.38 15.66 -8.70
C GLN A 605 1.92 15.32 -7.28
N THR A 606 1.19 14.22 -7.14
CA THR A 606 0.91 13.58 -5.85
C THR A 606 1.96 12.51 -5.57
N LEU A 607 2.66 12.58 -4.44
CA LEU A 607 3.65 11.61 -4.01
C LEU A 607 3.14 10.86 -2.77
N TYR A 608 2.89 9.57 -2.95
CA TYR A 608 2.46 8.63 -1.91
C TYR A 608 3.42 7.44 -1.95
N ARG A 609 4.23 7.29 -0.88
CA ARG A 609 5.39 6.38 -0.77
C ARG A 609 6.44 6.55 -1.87
N THR A 610 7.59 7.11 -1.53
CA THR A 610 8.80 7.06 -2.39
C THR A 610 10.03 6.72 -1.56
N SER A 611 10.90 5.88 -2.12
CA SER A 611 12.22 5.56 -1.58
C SER A 611 13.08 6.81 -1.39
N GLY A 612 14.05 6.74 -0.46
CA GLY A 612 14.97 7.84 -0.17
C GLY A 612 15.81 8.28 -1.37
N ASP A 613 16.08 7.33 -2.26
CA ASP A 613 16.65 7.52 -3.60
C ASP A 613 15.53 7.17 -4.61
N SER A 614 15.04 8.16 -5.36
CA SER A 614 13.87 8.00 -6.23
C SER A 614 14.01 8.92 -7.44
N PRO A 615 14.20 8.39 -8.66
CA PRO A 615 14.42 9.19 -9.86
C PRO A 615 13.32 10.23 -10.13
N ILE A 616 12.10 9.99 -9.64
CA ILE A 616 10.99 10.95 -9.73
C ILE A 616 11.18 12.12 -8.76
N VAL A 617 11.69 11.90 -7.55
CA VAL A 617 12.02 12.98 -6.60
C VAL A 617 13.19 13.80 -7.14
N ASP A 618 14.21 13.15 -7.68
CA ASP A 618 15.39 13.81 -8.22
C ASP A 618 15.06 14.65 -9.47
N ALA A 619 14.25 14.12 -10.40
CA ALA A 619 13.76 14.90 -11.55
C ALA A 619 12.84 16.07 -11.14
N LEU A 620 12.08 15.96 -10.05
CA LEU A 620 11.29 17.09 -9.51
C LEU A 620 12.18 18.17 -8.86
N ILE A 621 13.35 17.79 -8.32
CA ILE A 621 14.38 18.73 -7.84
C ILE A 621 15.00 19.46 -9.03
N GLU A 622 15.49 18.72 -10.05
CA GLU A 622 16.06 19.29 -11.28
C GLU A 622 15.09 20.26 -11.98
N ALA A 623 13.79 19.91 -12.02
CA ALA A 623 12.76 20.78 -12.57
C ALA A 623 12.64 22.13 -11.83
N ALA A 624 12.73 22.12 -10.50
CA ALA A 624 12.64 23.33 -9.68
C ALA A 624 13.93 24.17 -9.77
N GLU A 625 15.10 23.54 -9.77
CA GLU A 625 16.39 24.22 -9.98
C GLU A 625 16.48 24.83 -11.39
N ALA A 626 15.88 24.19 -12.40
CA ALA A 626 15.68 24.74 -13.74
C ALA A 626 14.59 25.84 -13.82
N GLY A 627 14.05 26.29 -12.69
CA GLY A 627 13.12 27.43 -12.59
C GLY A 627 11.65 27.12 -12.94
N LYS A 628 11.26 25.84 -13.04
CA LYS A 628 9.88 25.44 -13.31
C LYS A 628 9.04 25.52 -12.03
N GLN A 629 7.74 25.81 -12.14
CA GLN A 629 6.83 25.80 -10.98
C GLN A 629 6.47 24.36 -10.59
N VAL A 630 7.21 23.77 -9.67
CA VAL A 630 6.98 22.40 -9.18
C VAL A 630 6.12 22.43 -7.91
N VAL A 631 5.05 21.62 -7.89
CA VAL A 631 4.18 21.40 -6.71
C VAL A 631 4.13 19.91 -6.41
N ALA A 632 4.51 19.52 -5.18
CA ALA A 632 4.47 18.14 -4.71
C ALA A 632 3.49 18.02 -3.55
N ILE A 633 2.42 17.24 -3.71
CA ILE A 633 1.50 16.91 -2.62
C ILE A 633 2.02 15.65 -1.93
N VAL A 634 2.28 15.74 -0.63
CA VAL A 634 3.04 14.73 0.14
C VAL A 634 2.19 14.15 1.26
N GLU A 635 1.98 12.83 1.21
CA GLU A 635 1.32 12.09 2.29
C GLU A 635 2.33 11.59 3.32
N ILE A 636 2.60 12.37 4.37
CA ILE A 636 3.52 11.96 5.44
C ILE A 636 2.96 10.76 6.22
N LYS A 637 1.62 10.67 6.40
CA LYS A 637 0.98 9.58 7.17
C LYS A 637 0.84 8.27 6.34
N ALA A 638 1.72 8.03 5.36
CA ALA A 638 1.87 6.74 4.70
C ALA A 638 2.70 5.80 5.59
N ARG A 639 2.16 4.60 5.84
CA ARG A 639 2.61 3.69 6.90
C ARG A 639 3.98 3.07 6.62
N PHE A 640 4.80 2.98 7.67
CA PHE A 640 6.17 2.43 7.68
C PHE A 640 7.22 3.21 6.87
N ASP A 641 6.78 4.17 6.05
CA ASP A 641 7.64 5.06 5.27
C ASP A 641 7.77 6.46 5.92
N GLU A 642 7.27 6.67 7.15
CA GLU A 642 7.10 8.00 7.74
C GLU A 642 8.43 8.78 7.82
N GLU A 643 9.52 8.13 8.23
CA GLU A 643 10.86 8.74 8.33
C GLU A 643 11.44 9.08 6.95
N ALA A 644 11.23 8.22 5.95
CA ALA A 644 11.63 8.48 4.57
C ALA A 644 10.86 9.67 3.99
N ASN A 645 9.55 9.74 4.21
CA ASN A 645 8.68 10.82 3.74
C ASN A 645 9.04 12.18 4.37
N ILE A 646 9.37 12.22 5.67
CA ILE A 646 9.90 13.42 6.33
C ILE A 646 11.25 13.84 5.71
N SER A 647 12.11 12.88 5.36
CA SER A 647 13.44 13.13 4.78
C SER A 647 13.37 13.72 3.37
N TRP A 648 12.61 13.11 2.45
CA TRP A 648 12.55 13.61 1.06
C TRP A 648 11.64 14.83 0.89
N ALA A 649 10.62 15.03 1.74
CA ALA A 649 9.89 16.32 1.79
C ALA A 649 10.86 17.49 2.06
N ARG A 650 11.77 17.32 3.03
CA ARG A 650 12.84 18.27 3.33
C ARG A 650 13.90 18.41 2.22
N LYS A 651 14.08 17.41 1.34
CA LYS A 651 14.89 17.57 0.10
C LYS A 651 14.17 18.52 -0.87
N LEU A 652 12.90 18.24 -1.18
CA LEU A 652 12.07 19.01 -2.12
C LEU A 652 11.92 20.48 -1.70
N GLU A 653 11.59 20.76 -0.43
CA GLU A 653 11.45 22.13 0.10
C GLU A 653 12.72 22.97 -0.12
N ARG A 654 13.91 22.36 0.02
CA ARG A 654 15.21 23.06 -0.17
C ARG A 654 15.52 23.35 -1.63
N ALA A 655 15.03 22.52 -2.56
CA ALA A 655 15.14 22.74 -4.00
C ALA A 655 14.15 23.80 -4.54
N GLY A 656 13.29 24.36 -3.69
CA GLY A 656 12.27 25.34 -4.09
C GLY A 656 10.97 24.73 -4.61
N VAL A 657 10.79 23.40 -4.48
CA VAL A 657 9.52 22.73 -4.77
C VAL A 657 8.48 23.16 -3.74
N HIS A 658 7.27 23.52 -4.21
CA HIS A 658 6.17 23.84 -3.31
C HIS A 658 5.54 22.55 -2.78
N VAL A 659 6.02 22.10 -1.62
CA VAL A 659 5.48 20.93 -0.89
C VAL A 659 4.17 21.28 -0.19
N VAL A 660 3.18 20.40 -0.32
CA VAL A 660 1.82 20.57 0.23
C VAL A 660 1.39 19.31 0.97
N TYR A 661 1.09 19.41 2.27
CA TYR A 661 0.78 18.28 3.14
C TYR A 661 -0.71 17.91 3.15
N GLY A 662 -1.30 17.74 1.96
CA GLY A 662 -2.69 17.30 1.77
C GLY A 662 -3.76 18.29 2.25
N MET A 663 -4.95 17.76 2.55
CA MET A 663 -6.02 18.48 3.27
C MET A 663 -6.14 17.93 4.70
N VAL A 664 -6.36 18.79 5.67
CA VAL A 664 -6.61 18.40 7.08
C VAL A 664 -7.79 17.42 7.14
N GLY A 665 -7.64 16.34 7.93
CA GLY A 665 -8.59 15.25 8.07
C GLY A 665 -8.69 14.27 6.89
N LEU A 666 -7.98 14.47 5.78
CA LEU A 666 -8.13 13.68 4.54
C LEU A 666 -6.79 13.25 3.94
N LYS A 667 -6.51 11.94 3.96
CA LYS A 667 -5.30 11.40 3.33
C LYS A 667 -5.35 11.48 1.81
N THR A 668 -4.26 11.88 1.17
CA THR A 668 -4.19 11.97 -0.31
C THR A 668 -3.72 10.63 -0.89
N HIS A 669 -4.58 9.96 -1.67
CA HIS A 669 -4.29 8.61 -2.21
C HIS A 669 -4.57 8.47 -3.72
N CYS A 670 -5.15 9.47 -4.37
CA CYS A 670 -5.13 9.64 -5.81
C CYS A 670 -3.70 9.78 -6.35
N LYS A 671 -3.39 9.14 -7.49
CA LYS A 671 -2.08 9.23 -8.14
C LYS A 671 -2.19 10.00 -9.45
N LEU A 672 -1.79 11.27 -9.38
CA LEU A 672 -2.01 12.30 -10.39
C LEU A 672 -0.69 13.02 -10.70
N LEU A 673 -0.46 13.29 -11.98
CA LEU A 673 0.64 14.13 -12.46
C LEU A 673 0.09 15.02 -13.58
N LEU A 674 0.43 16.31 -13.51
CA LEU A 674 -0.04 17.35 -14.42
C LEU A 674 1.15 18.23 -14.83
N VAL A 675 1.53 18.17 -16.10
CA VAL A 675 2.62 18.97 -16.69
C VAL A 675 2.02 20.07 -17.57
N VAL A 676 2.46 21.31 -17.37
CA VAL A 676 2.02 22.48 -18.15
C VAL A 676 3.14 22.91 -19.09
N ARG A 677 2.90 22.84 -20.41
CA ARG A 677 3.92 23.06 -21.45
C ARG A 677 3.48 24.14 -22.43
N GLN A 678 4.42 25.00 -22.83
CA GLN A 678 4.24 26.01 -23.87
C GLN A 678 4.44 25.38 -25.26
N GLU A 679 3.33 25.12 -25.94
CA GLU A 679 3.29 24.67 -27.33
C GLU A 679 3.19 25.87 -28.29
N SER A 680 3.23 25.60 -29.60
CA SER A 680 3.01 26.60 -30.65
C SER A 680 1.56 27.07 -30.76
N ASP A 681 0.58 26.29 -30.29
CA ASP A 681 -0.85 26.63 -30.25
C ASP A 681 -1.31 27.25 -28.92
N GLY A 682 -0.42 27.31 -27.90
CA GLY A 682 -0.70 27.91 -26.60
C GLY A 682 -0.18 27.06 -25.43
N LEU A 683 -0.77 27.23 -24.25
CA LEU A 683 -0.49 26.36 -23.11
C LEU A 683 -1.26 25.05 -23.24
N ARG A 684 -0.53 23.93 -23.29
CA ARG A 684 -1.09 22.57 -23.24
C ARG A 684 -0.83 21.95 -21.87
N ARG A 685 -1.76 21.08 -21.45
CA ARG A 685 -1.69 20.34 -20.19
C ARG A 685 -1.63 18.85 -20.52
N TYR A 686 -0.60 18.18 -20.01
CA TYR A 686 -0.37 16.76 -20.17
C TYR A 686 -0.59 16.09 -18.81
N CYS A 687 -1.34 15.00 -18.79
CA CYS A 687 -1.90 14.41 -17.57
C CYS A 687 -1.55 12.92 -17.47
N HIS A 688 -1.24 12.47 -16.26
CA HIS A 688 -1.28 11.06 -15.89
C HIS A 688 -2.29 10.85 -14.75
N VAL A 689 -3.09 9.78 -14.85
CA VAL A 689 -3.96 9.29 -13.77
C VAL A 689 -3.74 7.80 -13.60
N GLY A 690 -3.23 7.38 -12.44
CA GLY A 690 -2.89 5.99 -12.14
C GLY A 690 -3.71 5.35 -11.02
N THR A 691 -3.81 4.03 -11.05
CA THR A 691 -4.26 3.20 -9.92
C THR A 691 -3.13 3.02 -8.89
N GLY A 692 -1.89 2.91 -9.40
CA GLY A 692 -0.66 2.60 -8.67
C GLY A 692 0.18 3.79 -8.21
N ASN A 693 1.14 3.52 -7.31
CA ASN A 693 2.07 4.52 -6.77
C ASN A 693 3.21 4.87 -7.74
N TYR A 694 3.80 6.05 -7.58
CA TYR A 694 4.97 6.51 -8.34
C TYR A 694 6.29 5.92 -7.78
N HIS A 695 6.35 4.59 -7.61
CA HIS A 695 7.47 3.92 -6.95
C HIS A 695 8.03 2.79 -7.85
N PRO A 696 9.26 2.90 -8.40
CA PRO A 696 9.80 1.96 -9.38
C PRO A 696 9.87 0.49 -8.93
N LYS A 697 10.12 0.21 -7.63
CA LYS A 697 10.08 -1.17 -7.09
C LYS A 697 8.67 -1.79 -7.13
N THR A 698 7.66 -1.14 -6.54
CA THR A 698 6.28 -1.67 -6.55
C THR A 698 5.76 -1.84 -7.98
N ALA A 699 6.10 -0.93 -8.89
CA ALA A 699 5.72 -1.02 -10.31
C ALA A 699 6.32 -2.22 -11.09
N ARG A 700 7.21 -3.03 -10.48
CA ARG A 700 7.70 -4.32 -11.00
C ARG A 700 6.93 -5.53 -10.44
N GLY A 701 6.29 -5.37 -9.27
CA GLY A 701 5.58 -6.44 -8.56
C GLY A 701 4.05 -6.30 -8.52
N TYR A 702 3.52 -5.10 -8.79
CA TYR A 702 2.09 -4.78 -8.81
C TYR A 702 1.53 -4.77 -10.23
N GLU A 703 0.30 -5.25 -10.39
CA GLU A 703 -0.52 -4.99 -11.56
C GLU A 703 -1.28 -3.66 -11.40
N ASP A 704 -1.04 -2.71 -12.30
CA ASP A 704 -1.56 -1.34 -12.18
C ASP A 704 -1.84 -0.71 -13.55
N LEU A 705 -2.86 0.14 -13.62
CA LEU A 705 -3.28 0.85 -14.83
C LEU A 705 -2.97 2.34 -14.74
N GLY A 706 -2.61 2.95 -15.86
CA GLY A 706 -2.35 4.38 -15.99
C GLY A 706 -2.90 4.96 -17.29
N LEU A 707 -3.53 6.15 -17.23
CA LEU A 707 -3.95 6.91 -18.40
C LEU A 707 -3.02 8.12 -18.60
N LEU A 708 -2.28 8.13 -19.70
CA LEU A 708 -1.59 9.32 -20.22
C LEU A 708 -2.50 10.03 -21.25
N THR A 709 -2.79 11.32 -21.06
CA THR A 709 -3.71 12.08 -21.92
C THR A 709 -3.38 13.58 -21.98
N CYS A 710 -3.71 14.26 -23.08
CA CYS A 710 -3.79 15.73 -23.14
C CYS A 710 -5.23 16.27 -23.31
N ASP A 711 -6.25 15.44 -23.02
CA ASP A 711 -7.65 15.85 -23.08
C ASP A 711 -7.95 17.09 -22.21
N ARG A 712 -8.77 17.98 -22.76
CA ARG A 712 -9.11 19.27 -22.16
C ARG A 712 -9.97 19.14 -20.92
N ASP A 713 -10.84 18.14 -20.85
CA ASP A 713 -11.71 17.92 -19.69
C ASP A 713 -10.97 17.20 -18.55
N VAL A 714 -10.18 16.14 -18.83
CA VAL A 714 -9.27 15.55 -17.82
C VAL A 714 -8.29 16.60 -17.29
N ALA A 715 -7.65 17.39 -18.16
CA ALA A 715 -6.71 18.42 -17.74
C ALA A 715 -7.37 19.53 -16.90
N GLN A 716 -8.65 19.85 -17.15
CA GLN A 716 -9.39 20.83 -16.36
C GLN A 716 -9.80 20.25 -15.00
N ASP A 717 -10.23 19.00 -14.96
CA ASP A 717 -10.56 18.28 -13.72
C ASP A 717 -9.32 18.16 -12.81
N LEU A 718 -8.17 17.71 -13.34
CA LEU A 718 -6.91 17.64 -12.58
C LEU A 718 -6.45 19.01 -12.10
N THR A 719 -6.53 20.06 -12.94
CA THR A 719 -6.20 21.43 -12.51
C THR A 719 -7.09 21.86 -11.33
N THR A 720 -8.38 21.49 -11.37
CA THR A 720 -9.34 21.82 -10.31
C THR A 720 -9.05 21.04 -9.03
N LEU A 721 -8.71 19.74 -9.14
CA LEU A 721 -8.39 18.87 -8.01
C LEU A 721 -7.06 19.24 -7.34
N PHE A 722 -6.01 19.54 -8.11
CA PHE A 722 -4.75 20.07 -7.56
C PHE A 722 -4.97 21.40 -6.82
N ASN A 723 -5.85 22.27 -7.32
CA ASN A 723 -6.16 23.54 -6.65
C ASN A 723 -7.09 23.37 -5.42
N GLN A 724 -7.81 22.25 -5.31
CA GLN A 724 -8.56 21.86 -4.11
C GLN A 724 -7.64 21.23 -3.06
N LEU A 725 -6.65 20.44 -3.48
CA LEU A 725 -5.63 19.87 -2.60
C LEU A 725 -4.65 20.94 -2.07
N SER A 726 -4.41 22.02 -2.82
CA SER A 726 -3.57 23.15 -2.41
C SER A 726 -4.36 24.40 -1.99
N GLY A 727 -5.65 24.30 -1.64
CA GLY A 727 -6.41 25.48 -1.23
C GLY A 727 -7.95 25.34 -1.22
N TYR A 728 -8.61 26.46 -0.93
CA TYR A 728 -10.06 26.52 -0.67
C TYR A 728 -10.92 26.46 -1.94
N ALA A 729 -11.10 25.26 -2.52
CA ALA A 729 -12.04 25.01 -3.61
C ALA A 729 -13.19 24.01 -3.24
N PRO A 730 -13.96 24.23 -2.14
CA PRO A 730 -14.84 23.21 -1.54
C PRO A 730 -16.07 22.80 -2.36
N ARG A 731 -16.32 23.43 -3.52
CA ARG A 731 -17.47 23.19 -4.41
C ARG A 731 -17.03 22.92 -5.86
N ALA A 732 -15.88 22.25 -6.04
CA ALA A 732 -15.47 21.74 -7.33
C ALA A 732 -16.56 20.85 -7.97
N ARG A 733 -16.64 20.87 -9.30
CA ARG A 733 -17.42 19.92 -10.11
C ARG A 733 -16.51 19.38 -11.20
N PHE A 734 -16.52 18.06 -11.35
CA PHE A 734 -15.68 17.34 -12.30
C PHE A 734 -16.52 16.87 -13.50
N ARG A 735 -15.86 16.50 -14.61
CA ARG A 735 -16.48 16.18 -15.91
C ARG A 735 -16.22 14.75 -16.36
N ARG A 736 -14.96 14.30 -16.24
CA ARG A 736 -14.51 12.93 -16.48
C ARG A 736 -14.05 12.25 -15.20
N LEU A 737 -13.73 13.00 -14.14
CA LEU A 737 -13.36 12.44 -12.84
C LEU A 737 -14.56 12.22 -11.91
N LEU A 738 -14.53 11.12 -11.15
CA LEU A 738 -15.24 10.95 -9.88
C LEU A 738 -14.22 11.06 -8.75
N VAL A 739 -14.50 11.85 -7.72
CA VAL A 739 -13.52 12.25 -6.70
C VAL A 739 -14.05 12.03 -5.29
N ALA A 740 -13.24 11.43 -4.41
CA ALA A 740 -13.56 11.27 -3.00
C ALA A 740 -13.07 12.47 -2.16
N PRO A 741 -13.74 12.79 -1.04
CA PRO A 741 -14.96 12.14 -0.55
C PRO A 741 -16.26 12.64 -1.22
N ARG A 742 -16.19 13.74 -1.98
CA ARG A 742 -17.39 14.42 -2.50
C ARG A 742 -17.79 13.95 -3.90
N GLY A 743 -18.47 12.80 -3.93
CA GLY A 743 -19.26 12.35 -5.08
C GLY A 743 -18.89 10.99 -5.64
N LEU A 744 -17.76 10.39 -5.24
CA LEU A 744 -17.33 9.08 -5.75
C LEU A 744 -18.34 7.96 -5.41
N ARG A 745 -18.72 7.79 -4.13
CA ARG A 745 -19.75 6.82 -3.72
C ARG A 745 -21.06 7.04 -4.49
N ASN A 746 -21.58 8.26 -4.48
CA ASN A 746 -22.87 8.59 -5.10
C ASN A 746 -22.84 8.35 -6.61
N GLY A 747 -21.79 8.76 -7.32
CA GLY A 747 -21.66 8.53 -8.77
C GLY A 747 -21.57 7.06 -9.15
N LEU A 748 -20.92 6.21 -8.34
CA LEU A 748 -20.93 4.76 -8.54
C LEU A 748 -22.32 4.17 -8.27
N VAL A 749 -23.01 4.60 -7.21
CA VAL A 749 -24.39 4.16 -6.92
C VAL A 749 -25.35 4.61 -8.02
N GLU A 750 -25.27 5.85 -8.50
CA GLU A 750 -26.06 6.36 -9.63
C GLU A 750 -25.85 5.54 -10.91
N HIS A 751 -24.64 5.01 -11.15
CA HIS A 751 -24.40 4.07 -12.25
C HIS A 751 -25.00 2.68 -12.00
N ILE A 752 -24.93 2.15 -10.79
CA ILE A 752 -25.57 0.86 -10.42
C ILE A 752 -27.11 0.95 -10.57
N GLU A 753 -27.74 2.01 -10.06
CA GLU A 753 -29.18 2.25 -10.19
C GLU A 753 -29.61 2.50 -11.65
N GLN A 754 -28.74 3.09 -12.47
CA GLN A 754 -29.01 3.22 -13.90
C GLN A 754 -29.00 1.87 -14.62
N GLU A 755 -28.17 0.90 -14.22
CA GLU A 755 -28.21 -0.45 -14.77
C GLU A 755 -29.50 -1.20 -14.38
N ILE A 756 -30.03 -0.98 -13.16
CA ILE A 756 -31.36 -1.45 -12.75
C ILE A 756 -32.44 -0.87 -13.66
N ALA A 757 -32.42 0.45 -13.90
CA ALA A 757 -33.38 1.10 -14.79
C ALA A 757 -33.26 0.60 -16.24
N ASN A 758 -32.03 0.39 -16.74
CA ASN A 758 -31.77 -0.17 -18.06
C ASN A 758 -32.35 -1.58 -18.18
N ARG A 759 -32.14 -2.44 -17.17
CA ARG A 759 -32.65 -3.81 -17.12
C ARG A 759 -34.17 -3.87 -17.09
N LYS A 760 -34.82 -3.05 -16.25
CA LYS A 760 -36.29 -2.95 -16.18
C LYS A 760 -36.90 -2.36 -17.47
N ALA A 761 -36.13 -1.56 -18.23
CA ALA A 761 -36.50 -1.07 -19.56
C ALA A 761 -36.19 -2.06 -20.72
N GLY A 762 -35.60 -3.23 -20.44
CA GLY A 762 -35.23 -4.22 -21.45
C GLY A 762 -33.99 -3.86 -22.29
N LEU A 763 -33.20 -2.87 -21.85
CA LEU A 763 -31.94 -2.46 -22.47
C LEU A 763 -30.77 -3.36 -22.01
N PRO A 764 -29.62 -3.34 -22.72
CA PRO A 764 -28.39 -3.96 -22.23
C PRO A 764 -28.00 -3.39 -20.85
N ALA A 765 -27.86 -4.29 -19.88
CA ALA A 765 -27.52 -3.95 -18.51
C ALA A 765 -26.59 -5.02 -17.91
N TRP A 766 -25.46 -4.59 -17.37
CA TRP A 766 -24.50 -5.41 -16.61
C TRP A 766 -23.54 -4.50 -15.83
N ILE A 767 -22.93 -5.05 -14.78
CA ILE A 767 -21.93 -4.37 -13.94
C ILE A 767 -20.68 -5.24 -13.88
N ARG A 768 -19.49 -4.65 -14.08
CA ARG A 768 -18.21 -5.36 -13.93
C ARG A 768 -17.23 -4.51 -13.14
N ILE A 769 -16.65 -5.08 -12.08
CA ILE A 769 -15.79 -4.37 -11.11
C ILE A 769 -14.51 -5.17 -10.87
N LYS A 770 -13.35 -4.52 -10.90
CA LYS A 770 -12.09 -5.02 -10.36
C LYS A 770 -11.62 -4.06 -9.26
N VAL A 771 -11.33 -4.57 -8.07
CA VAL A 771 -10.89 -3.79 -6.89
C VAL A 771 -9.97 -4.64 -6.01
N ASN A 772 -9.26 -4.02 -5.07
CA ASN A 772 -8.52 -4.77 -4.05
C ASN A 772 -9.39 -5.17 -2.89
N SER A 773 -10.40 -4.36 -2.55
CA SER A 773 -11.32 -4.64 -1.45
C SER A 773 -12.70 -3.98 -1.64
N ILE A 774 -13.73 -4.64 -1.12
CA ILE A 774 -15.13 -4.18 -1.11
C ILE A 774 -15.77 -4.46 0.25
N VAL A 775 -16.10 -3.41 1.02
CA VAL A 775 -16.81 -3.51 2.31
C VAL A 775 -17.88 -2.42 2.52
N ASP A 776 -17.97 -1.39 1.67
CA ASP A 776 -18.96 -0.32 1.83
C ASP A 776 -20.40 -0.82 1.66
N GLU A 777 -21.20 -0.78 2.73
CA GLU A 777 -22.56 -1.34 2.72
C GLU A 777 -23.50 -0.61 1.77
N THR A 778 -23.28 0.67 1.47
CA THR A 778 -24.14 1.43 0.56
C THR A 778 -23.97 0.97 -0.88
N VAL A 779 -22.72 0.74 -1.31
CA VAL A 779 -22.42 0.17 -2.63
C VAL A 779 -22.81 -1.31 -2.68
N ILE A 780 -22.55 -2.10 -1.63
CA ILE A 780 -22.94 -3.52 -1.58
C ILE A 780 -24.46 -3.69 -1.64
N ASP A 781 -25.25 -2.92 -0.87
CA ASP A 781 -26.72 -2.99 -0.95
C ASP A 781 -27.26 -2.50 -2.32
N ALA A 782 -26.54 -1.61 -3.02
CA ALA A 782 -26.87 -1.26 -4.41
C ALA A 782 -26.60 -2.42 -5.38
N LEU A 783 -25.48 -3.14 -5.22
CA LEU A 783 -25.18 -4.34 -6.01
C LEU A 783 -26.19 -5.47 -5.73
N TYR A 784 -26.70 -5.60 -4.50
CA TYR A 784 -27.81 -6.52 -4.19
C TYR A 784 -29.13 -6.11 -4.85
N ARG A 785 -29.47 -4.81 -4.92
CA ARG A 785 -30.62 -4.35 -5.74
C ARG A 785 -30.43 -4.67 -7.22
N ALA A 786 -29.23 -4.46 -7.75
CA ALA A 786 -28.90 -4.81 -9.14
C ALA A 786 -29.11 -6.32 -9.40
N SER A 787 -28.63 -7.16 -8.49
CA SER A 787 -28.80 -8.61 -8.59
C SER A 787 -30.27 -9.05 -8.52
N ARG A 788 -31.08 -8.44 -7.62
CA ARG A 788 -32.53 -8.68 -7.51
C ARG A 788 -33.31 -8.24 -8.76
N ALA A 789 -32.91 -7.14 -9.38
CA ALA A 789 -33.43 -6.70 -10.68
C ALA A 789 -32.94 -7.58 -11.86
N GLY A 790 -32.16 -8.62 -11.60
CA GLY A 790 -31.64 -9.55 -12.61
C GLY A 790 -30.51 -8.96 -13.46
N VAL A 791 -29.81 -7.92 -12.99
CA VAL A 791 -28.59 -7.40 -13.63
C VAL A 791 -27.43 -8.37 -13.33
N PRO A 792 -26.68 -8.88 -14.34
CA PRO A 792 -25.45 -9.62 -14.12
C PRO A 792 -24.37 -8.71 -13.53
N VAL A 793 -23.72 -9.18 -12.46
CA VAL A 793 -22.66 -8.44 -11.75
C VAL A 793 -21.43 -9.33 -11.61
N ASP A 794 -20.33 -8.93 -12.25
CA ASP A 794 -19.04 -9.63 -12.16
C ASP A 794 -18.08 -8.81 -11.30
N ILE A 795 -17.45 -9.44 -10.31
CA ILE A 795 -16.52 -8.77 -9.38
C ILE A 795 -15.22 -9.57 -9.25
N VAL A 796 -14.10 -8.93 -9.56
CA VAL A 796 -12.75 -9.42 -9.29
C VAL A 796 -12.21 -8.70 -8.06
N VAL A 797 -12.01 -9.40 -6.94
CA VAL A 797 -11.49 -8.83 -5.69
C VAL A 797 -10.41 -9.71 -5.07
N ARG A 798 -9.17 -9.22 -5.02
CA ARG A 798 -8.05 -10.01 -4.45
C ARG A 798 -8.10 -10.09 -2.91
N GLY A 799 -8.40 -9.00 -2.23
CA GLY A 799 -8.32 -8.87 -0.78
C GLY A 799 -9.67 -9.09 -0.06
N ILE A 800 -10.08 -8.07 0.69
CA ILE A 800 -11.20 -8.08 1.64
C ILE A 800 -12.55 -8.01 0.89
N CYS A 801 -13.44 -8.99 1.09
CA CYS A 801 -14.78 -8.99 0.49
C CYS A 801 -15.90 -9.13 1.54
N GLY A 802 -16.57 -8.02 1.87
CA GLY A 802 -17.76 -7.99 2.72
C GLY A 802 -19.06 -8.42 2.01
N LEU A 803 -19.03 -8.62 0.69
CA LEU A 803 -20.18 -9.01 -0.14
C LEU A 803 -20.32 -10.55 -0.18
N ARG A 804 -21.55 -11.05 -0.32
CA ARG A 804 -21.86 -12.48 -0.54
C ARG A 804 -22.37 -12.72 -1.96
N ALA A 805 -21.75 -13.63 -2.69
CA ALA A 805 -22.15 -14.04 -4.04
C ALA A 805 -23.20 -15.18 -4.01
N GLY A 806 -24.04 -15.30 -5.04
CA GLY A 806 -24.86 -16.50 -5.29
C GLY A 806 -25.92 -16.84 -4.23
N VAL A 807 -26.35 -15.89 -3.38
CA VAL A 807 -27.36 -16.15 -2.34
C VAL A 807 -28.78 -15.94 -2.88
N GLU A 808 -29.64 -16.94 -2.76
CA GLU A 808 -31.05 -16.92 -3.20
C GLU A 808 -31.82 -15.68 -2.67
N GLY A 809 -32.48 -14.95 -3.57
CA GLY A 809 -33.24 -13.73 -3.27
C GLY A 809 -32.41 -12.49 -2.93
N LEU A 810 -31.07 -12.57 -2.99
CA LEU A 810 -30.15 -11.51 -2.60
C LEU A 810 -29.07 -11.19 -3.65
N SER A 811 -28.38 -12.22 -4.16
CA SER A 811 -27.16 -12.06 -4.97
C SER A 811 -26.93 -13.16 -6.02
N GLU A 812 -27.99 -13.86 -6.44
CA GLU A 812 -27.94 -14.93 -7.46
C GLU A 812 -27.25 -14.53 -8.77
N ASN A 813 -27.37 -13.26 -9.18
CA ASN A 813 -26.74 -12.72 -10.38
C ASN A 813 -25.38 -12.06 -10.12
N ILE A 814 -24.79 -12.21 -8.92
CA ILE A 814 -23.43 -11.72 -8.60
C ILE A 814 -22.43 -12.88 -8.63
N ARG A 815 -21.42 -12.79 -9.52
CA ARG A 815 -20.27 -13.70 -9.59
C ARG A 815 -19.04 -12.99 -9.03
N VAL A 816 -18.43 -13.55 -7.99
CA VAL A 816 -17.20 -13.01 -7.38
C VAL A 816 -16.04 -13.97 -7.65
N ARG A 817 -14.92 -13.42 -8.12
CA ARG A 817 -13.65 -14.09 -8.37
C ARG A 817 -12.52 -13.36 -7.64
N SER A 818 -11.43 -14.08 -7.41
CA SER A 818 -10.21 -13.53 -6.83
C SER A 818 -9.00 -14.14 -7.52
N ILE A 819 -8.05 -13.30 -7.92
CA ILE A 819 -6.82 -13.70 -8.59
C ILE A 819 -5.65 -13.30 -7.70
N LEU A 820 -4.74 -14.26 -7.51
CA LEU A 820 -3.46 -14.11 -6.87
C LEU A 820 -2.45 -14.87 -7.73
N GLY A 821 -1.22 -14.40 -7.84
CA GLY A 821 -0.19 -15.03 -8.67
C GLY A 821 1.17 -14.40 -8.45
N ARG A 822 1.98 -14.36 -9.51
CA ARG A 822 3.31 -13.73 -9.54
C ARG A 822 3.27 -12.24 -9.18
N PHE A 823 2.24 -11.53 -9.63
CA PHE A 823 2.06 -10.10 -9.41
C PHE A 823 0.87 -9.83 -8.48
N LEU A 824 0.97 -8.74 -7.72
CA LEU A 824 -0.09 -8.27 -6.85
C LEU A 824 -1.12 -7.50 -7.68
N GLU A 825 -2.24 -8.15 -8.00
CA GLU A 825 -3.43 -7.53 -8.60
C GLU A 825 -3.79 -6.24 -7.84
N HIS A 826 -3.63 -5.05 -8.44
CA HIS A 826 -3.81 -3.77 -7.71
C HIS A 826 -4.61 -2.70 -8.47
N SER A 827 -4.80 -2.85 -9.79
CA SER A 827 -5.60 -1.90 -10.56
C SER A 827 -7.09 -1.97 -10.18
N ARG A 828 -7.79 -0.83 -10.23
CA ARG A 828 -9.25 -0.77 -10.04
C ARG A 828 -9.95 -0.34 -11.32
N ILE A 829 -10.99 -1.08 -11.70
CA ILE A 829 -11.82 -0.89 -12.89
C ILE A 829 -13.28 -0.91 -12.47
N TYR A 830 -14.09 0.03 -12.95
CA TYR A 830 -15.54 0.06 -12.77
C TYR A 830 -16.21 0.24 -14.13
N ALA A 831 -16.95 -0.76 -14.60
CA ALA A 831 -17.59 -0.77 -15.92
C ALA A 831 -19.09 -1.08 -15.83
N PHE A 832 -19.88 -0.37 -16.63
CA PHE A 832 -21.35 -0.45 -16.66
C PHE A 832 -21.82 -0.46 -18.12
N ALA A 833 -22.79 -1.32 -18.49
CA ALA A 833 -23.25 -1.43 -19.88
C ALA A 833 -23.91 -0.15 -20.40
N ALA A 834 -24.57 0.60 -19.51
CA ALA A 834 -25.19 1.90 -19.78
C ALA A 834 -26.11 1.92 -21.01
N GLY A 835 -26.88 0.84 -21.21
CA GLY A 835 -27.79 0.70 -22.35
C GLY A 835 -27.11 0.34 -23.68
N GLY A 836 -25.85 -0.10 -23.65
CA GLY A 836 -25.03 -0.36 -24.85
C GLY A 836 -24.06 0.76 -25.22
N GLN A 837 -23.70 1.62 -24.26
CA GLN A 837 -22.66 2.65 -24.40
C GLN A 837 -21.74 2.60 -23.18
N THR A 838 -20.92 1.54 -23.10
CA THR A 838 -20.13 1.19 -21.90
C THR A 838 -19.47 2.40 -21.23
N LYS A 839 -19.78 2.61 -19.95
CA LYS A 839 -19.12 3.60 -19.10
C LYS A 839 -18.09 2.89 -18.25
N LEU A 840 -16.81 3.12 -18.55
CA LEU A 840 -15.68 2.52 -17.86
C LEU A 840 -14.83 3.58 -17.16
N PHE A 841 -14.41 3.29 -15.93
CA PHE A 841 -13.57 4.15 -15.10
C PHE A 841 -12.39 3.35 -14.52
N ILE A 842 -11.22 4.00 -14.38
CA ILE A 842 -10.07 3.46 -13.64
C ILE A 842 -9.56 4.48 -12.61
N GLY A 843 -8.90 4.03 -11.55
CA GLY A 843 -8.18 4.93 -10.63
C GLY A 843 -7.92 4.37 -9.23
N SER A 844 -7.76 5.25 -8.26
CA SER A 844 -7.12 4.92 -6.97
C SER A 844 -8.04 4.35 -5.88
N ALA A 845 -9.38 4.43 -6.06
CA ALA A 845 -10.35 4.07 -5.03
C ALA A 845 -10.68 2.58 -4.99
N ASP A 846 -10.67 2.01 -3.78
CA ASP A 846 -11.39 0.78 -3.44
C ASP A 846 -12.75 1.10 -2.81
N LEU A 847 -13.63 0.11 -2.69
CA LEU A 847 -14.98 0.25 -2.15
C LEU A 847 -15.00 0.09 -0.62
N MET A 848 -14.33 1.01 0.09
CA MET A 848 -14.22 1.02 1.56
C MET A 848 -14.38 2.44 2.12
N HIS A 849 -14.97 2.62 3.30
CA HIS A 849 -15.19 3.96 3.91
C HIS A 849 -13.92 4.82 3.98
N ARG A 850 -12.76 4.23 4.30
CA ARG A 850 -11.48 4.98 4.33
C ARG A 850 -11.12 5.62 2.99
N ASN A 851 -11.55 5.02 1.88
CA ASN A 851 -11.33 5.49 0.51
C ASN A 851 -12.46 6.44 0.05
N LEU A 852 -13.70 6.19 0.51
CA LEU A 852 -14.89 6.93 0.06
C LEU A 852 -15.17 8.21 0.87
N ASP A 853 -14.75 8.27 2.15
CA ASP A 853 -15.08 9.36 3.08
C ASP A 853 -13.84 10.08 3.64
N ARG A 854 -12.76 9.33 3.91
CA ARG A 854 -11.58 9.83 4.66
C ARG A 854 -10.29 9.92 3.83
N ARG A 855 -10.42 9.86 2.50
CA ARG A 855 -9.33 10.02 1.53
C ARG A 855 -9.74 10.90 0.36
N VAL A 856 -8.75 11.52 -0.27
CA VAL A 856 -8.86 12.06 -1.62
C VAL A 856 -8.43 10.99 -2.62
N GLU A 857 -9.41 10.39 -3.25
CA GLU A 857 -9.28 9.41 -4.33
C GLU A 857 -9.79 10.01 -5.64
N ALA A 858 -9.34 9.47 -6.79
CA ALA A 858 -9.86 9.85 -8.09
C ALA A 858 -10.04 8.62 -8.99
N LEU A 859 -11.16 8.57 -9.70
CA LEU A 859 -11.40 7.67 -10.84
C LEU A 859 -11.58 8.53 -12.10
N VAL A 860 -10.94 8.19 -13.22
CA VAL A 860 -11.12 8.84 -14.52
C VAL A 860 -11.94 7.97 -15.45
N ARG A 861 -12.94 8.57 -16.13
CA ARG A 861 -13.73 7.92 -17.17
C ARG A 861 -12.91 7.77 -18.44
N ILE A 862 -12.76 6.54 -18.91
CA ILE A 862 -12.16 6.21 -20.21
C ILE A 862 -13.16 6.57 -21.33
N THR A 863 -12.63 7.03 -22.46
CA THR A 863 -13.42 7.53 -23.61
C THR A 863 -12.97 6.99 -24.95
N ASP A 864 -11.75 6.47 -25.07
CA ASP A 864 -11.30 5.79 -26.27
C ASP A 864 -12.01 4.42 -26.40
N PRO A 865 -12.67 4.10 -27.53
CA PRO A 865 -13.43 2.86 -27.67
C PRO A 865 -12.58 1.59 -27.55
N ALA A 866 -11.33 1.59 -28.04
CA ALA A 866 -10.47 0.42 -27.98
C ALA A 866 -9.97 0.19 -26.54
N MET A 867 -9.63 1.25 -25.79
CA MET A 867 -9.34 1.13 -24.37
C MET A 867 -10.54 0.66 -23.54
N VAL A 868 -11.75 1.09 -23.90
CA VAL A 868 -12.98 0.58 -23.25
C VAL A 868 -13.16 -0.90 -23.55
N GLU A 869 -13.01 -1.34 -24.81
CA GLU A 869 -13.12 -2.75 -25.21
C GLU A 869 -12.06 -3.64 -24.53
N ASP A 870 -10.80 -3.21 -24.47
CA ASP A 870 -9.71 -3.95 -23.82
C ASP A 870 -9.89 -4.08 -22.30
N LEU A 871 -10.29 -2.99 -21.62
CA LEU A 871 -10.50 -2.99 -20.17
C LEU A 871 -11.83 -3.67 -19.79
N GLU A 872 -12.85 -3.59 -20.65
CA GLU A 872 -14.09 -4.35 -20.53
C GLU A 872 -13.79 -5.86 -20.67
N TRP A 873 -13.02 -6.27 -21.68
CA TRP A 873 -12.58 -7.66 -21.84
C TRP A 873 -11.80 -8.13 -20.61
N LEU A 874 -10.81 -7.37 -20.14
CA LEU A 874 -9.96 -7.73 -19.01
C LEU A 874 -10.77 -8.07 -17.75
N VAL A 875 -11.68 -7.19 -17.31
CA VAL A 875 -12.50 -7.45 -16.12
C VAL A 875 -13.51 -8.58 -16.31
N THR A 876 -14.00 -8.78 -17.54
CA THR A 876 -14.91 -9.90 -17.86
C THR A 876 -14.18 -11.23 -17.83
N HIS A 877 -12.98 -11.29 -18.41
CA HIS A 877 -12.18 -12.50 -18.54
C HIS A 877 -11.56 -12.92 -17.20
N CYS A 878 -11.02 -11.99 -16.43
CA CYS A 878 -10.62 -12.24 -15.03
C CYS A 878 -11.78 -12.70 -14.13
N ALA A 879 -13.03 -12.49 -14.55
CA ALA A 879 -14.21 -12.96 -13.84
C ALA A 879 -14.82 -14.25 -14.45
N SER A 880 -14.27 -14.82 -15.52
CA SER A 880 -14.82 -16.00 -16.20
C SER A 880 -14.59 -17.29 -15.39
N ASP A 881 -15.07 -18.42 -15.93
CA ASP A 881 -14.71 -19.75 -15.43
C ASP A 881 -13.54 -20.38 -16.23
N ASP A 882 -13.00 -19.65 -17.23
CA ASP A 882 -11.84 -20.07 -18.05
C ASP A 882 -10.49 -19.72 -17.38
N VAL A 883 -10.50 -18.82 -16.39
CA VAL A 883 -9.30 -18.28 -15.71
C VAL A 883 -9.10 -18.90 -14.33
N ALA A 884 -7.87 -19.35 -14.05
CA ALA A 884 -7.46 -19.92 -12.78
C ALA A 884 -7.61 -18.90 -11.65
N SER A 885 -8.51 -19.17 -10.70
CA SER A 885 -8.95 -18.18 -9.71
C SER A 885 -9.61 -18.82 -8.49
N TRP A 886 -9.93 -18.02 -7.48
CA TRP A 886 -10.74 -18.43 -6.33
C TRP A 886 -12.18 -17.93 -6.48
N HIS A 887 -13.13 -18.84 -6.30
CA HIS A 887 -14.56 -18.60 -6.44
C HIS A 887 -15.19 -18.44 -5.05
N LEU A 888 -15.80 -17.27 -4.77
CA LEU A 888 -16.54 -17.06 -3.53
C LEU A 888 -17.87 -17.83 -3.59
N GLN A 889 -18.13 -18.63 -2.56
CA GLN A 889 -19.31 -19.49 -2.44
C GLN A 889 -20.44 -18.79 -1.65
N PRO A 890 -21.71 -19.25 -1.78
CA PRO A 890 -22.84 -18.62 -1.10
C PRO A 890 -22.79 -18.64 0.44
N ASP A 891 -22.04 -19.56 1.04
CA ASP A 891 -21.82 -19.62 2.49
C ASP A 891 -20.81 -18.57 3.00
N GLY A 892 -19.93 -18.07 2.12
CA GLY A 892 -18.83 -17.14 2.39
C GLY A 892 -17.44 -17.76 2.27
N SER A 893 -17.33 -19.07 1.99
CA SER A 893 -16.04 -19.74 1.76
C SER A 893 -15.47 -19.42 0.36
N TRP A 894 -14.16 -19.60 0.18
CA TRP A 894 -13.49 -19.48 -1.11
C TRP A 894 -13.05 -20.85 -1.60
N GLU A 895 -13.36 -21.17 -2.86
CA GLU A 895 -12.97 -22.42 -3.50
C GLU A 895 -11.94 -22.15 -4.60
N ARG A 896 -10.77 -22.78 -4.51
CA ARG A 896 -9.71 -22.63 -5.53
C ARG A 896 -10.04 -23.44 -6.79
N ARG A 897 -10.04 -22.80 -7.95
CA ARG A 897 -10.28 -23.41 -9.27
C ARG A 897 -9.05 -23.22 -10.16
N LEU A 898 -8.38 -24.33 -10.46
CA LEU A 898 -7.19 -24.38 -11.34
C LEU A 898 -7.41 -25.25 -12.59
N LEU A 899 -8.47 -26.04 -12.62
CA LEU A 899 -8.77 -27.02 -13.66
C LEU A 899 -10.20 -26.85 -14.18
N ASP A 900 -10.40 -27.14 -15.46
CA ASP A 900 -11.72 -27.23 -16.09
C ASP A 900 -12.46 -28.55 -15.72
N ALA A 901 -13.62 -28.79 -16.32
CA ALA A 901 -14.42 -30.00 -16.08
C ALA A 901 -13.78 -31.27 -16.66
N GLU A 902 -12.90 -31.12 -17.65
CA GLU A 902 -12.18 -32.17 -18.35
C GLU A 902 -10.83 -32.53 -17.68
N GLY A 903 -10.33 -31.67 -16.79
CA GLY A 903 -9.07 -31.81 -16.05
C GLY A 903 -7.86 -31.11 -16.69
N ASN A 904 -8.05 -30.26 -17.69
CA ASN A 904 -6.99 -29.38 -18.22
C ASN A 904 -6.79 -28.19 -17.26
N ARG A 905 -5.65 -27.50 -17.35
CA ARG A 905 -5.44 -26.25 -16.59
C ARG A 905 -6.24 -25.11 -17.19
N LEU A 906 -6.86 -24.31 -16.31
CA LEU A 906 -7.40 -23.00 -16.63
C LEU A 906 -6.27 -22.00 -16.95
N GLU A 907 -6.62 -20.87 -17.55
CA GLU A 907 -5.68 -19.82 -17.94
C GLU A 907 -5.13 -19.08 -16.72
N ASP A 908 -3.80 -18.98 -16.60
CA ASP A 908 -3.17 -17.95 -15.75
C ASP A 908 -3.15 -16.63 -16.53
N ILE A 909 -3.96 -15.67 -16.08
CA ILE A 909 -4.12 -14.39 -16.78
C ILE A 909 -2.85 -13.54 -16.76
N GLN A 910 -1.98 -13.70 -15.75
CA GLN A 910 -0.73 -12.94 -15.65
C GLN A 910 0.30 -13.47 -16.66
N ASP A 911 0.36 -14.79 -16.86
CA ASP A 911 1.15 -15.41 -17.94
C ASP A 911 0.62 -15.00 -19.33
N SER A 912 -0.70 -14.97 -19.52
CA SER A 912 -1.32 -14.47 -20.76
C SER A 912 -1.03 -12.99 -21.02
N LEU A 913 -1.08 -12.12 -20.01
CA LEU A 913 -0.76 -10.71 -20.14
C LEU A 913 0.74 -10.49 -20.40
N MET A 914 1.64 -11.26 -19.74
CA MET A 914 3.07 -11.29 -20.10
C MET A 914 3.31 -11.77 -21.54
N ALA A 915 2.52 -12.74 -22.03
CA ALA A 915 2.60 -13.21 -23.41
C ALA A 915 2.09 -12.16 -24.42
N ARG A 916 0.95 -11.50 -24.14
CA ARG A 916 0.39 -10.38 -24.91
C ARG A 916 1.35 -9.19 -24.95
N ALA A 917 2.05 -8.91 -23.85
CA ALA A 917 3.10 -7.90 -23.81
C ALA A 917 4.27 -8.25 -24.73
N ARG A 918 4.84 -9.46 -24.57
CA ARG A 918 5.94 -9.98 -25.39
C ARG A 918 5.59 -10.08 -26.89
N SER A 919 4.33 -10.37 -27.26
CA SER A 919 3.94 -10.45 -28.67
C SER A 919 4.03 -9.13 -29.42
N ARG A 920 3.89 -7.98 -28.72
CA ARG A 920 4.09 -6.63 -29.32
C ARG A 920 5.53 -6.41 -29.82
N VAL A 921 6.50 -7.17 -29.30
CA VAL A 921 7.92 -7.07 -29.67
C VAL A 921 8.36 -8.16 -30.65
N LYS A 922 7.73 -9.34 -30.63
CA LYS A 922 8.16 -10.56 -31.35
C LYS A 922 8.08 -10.53 -32.89
N GLY A 923 7.59 -9.47 -33.52
CA GLY A 923 7.58 -9.32 -34.98
C GLY A 923 8.95 -8.94 -35.60
N ARG A 924 10.08 -9.38 -35.01
CA ARG A 924 11.42 -8.77 -35.21
C ARG A 924 12.57 -9.80 -35.26
N HIS A 925 12.68 -10.49 -36.38
CA HIS A 925 13.91 -11.13 -36.90
C HIS A 925 13.98 -10.85 -38.41
#